data_AF-A0A6J1W3J1-F1
#
_entry.id   AF-A0A6J1W3J1-F1
#
_cell.length_a   1.000
_cell.length_b   1.000
_cell.length_c   1.000
_cell.angle_alpha   90.00
_cell.angle_beta   90.00
_cell.angle_gamma   90.00
#
_symmetry.space_group_name_H-M   'P 1'
#
loop_
_entity.id
_entity.type
_entity.pdbx_description
1 polymer ?
#
loop_
_entity_poly.entity_id
_entity_poly.type
_entity_poly.pdbx_seq_one_letter_code
_entity_poly.pdbx_strand_id
1 'polypeptide(L)'
;MALEEDTIEIAALGRPFQLGTLYDCRKDAFIPGVTLWDCSSLQKDRTIRPQPKTASGITASDSIDDKASALDISGAMKASFLGGLIDVRGSAEYLHDTKKSKKQARVIVLYKTTTRYEELTMSHLGIQNVSYPAVFEHGTATHVVTAILYGAQAFFVFDREVSSTEMVKDIQGSLQVTIKKEISITGQADMKLKEEEKENALKFNCTFHGDFSLDKNPVTFQDAMQVYTMLPKMLGKDGEKAVPMRVWLYPLSKLDTRAAKMVREISLTLIFDAEKILEELNEIEMQSNDLGKNPMAETFPEIKRKIQQFKDLCKQHRQIFQKQLARVLPSIRGGGQEEGTLVDILASVNRSPFNSQSLREFLDTRKREVNFVKSYLTILSDIDVISSQNKLEEIVLDPQNVFVVSFIFTSLHEEEPFLLSLQDWLQEQFLQQSDKSTKSPPEVKKGKAWFEDKERTHNARQAAKSMKDFFSINQSNEKVRFVVASLPDVDNPGASIYLYEDGDLVSKNFELPSKPLPFLITELRHDSIQLKFQPAEYGMAAISSYLVEYKVADEEKWKLVRTEDMREMFLLKDLPPNTEYQFQYAACCKPGRSKSSDLTPPIKTLPTSPPEKLRMVTAAPSVISVAWMSPSIVASGVVVKEYKVEYKTVEAGAGKDQWTEKRTGRKTEFYPIEGLKPQKAYRIRVLAMCENGALGDPSEELEVSTSLEEEDGGNIAHQFLQKGYLVEDRQPLVFALPLEKVPSDASNSCLTYQLGKENPEVPNKVILVMGATGCGKTTLINGMINYILGVQWEDNFRFKLLHETAPLLGSRTSEVTAYVVNYERGLQCPYSLTIIDTPGFEGTRDAEQDKRVEEQLLEFFSTLGSIDHVDAICLVAQAFLSHSADIQKRTFDSMLSVLGKDLKDNVQLLITFADGATPPVLEALKEAKLPLAQDESGTPLHFRFNHSALFVPREYGGRRNAAAKMSWKMSTESMKDFLDSFKMLETKSFTLTLEVLKEHQKREVALRRPAPPKVEPVQPNSFQITINPGTGGTASVSGYQVEYRIAEENWKGLRIESPKHRFTLPEDHLNLQYQFRYAAVTQQGLSQWSEETTCICPRLKPAE
;
A
#
# COMPACT_ATOMS: atom_id res chain seq x y z
N MET A 1 -77.94 39.70 49.19
CA MET A 1 -77.97 38.31 48.70
C MET A 1 -78.95 38.09 47.53
N ALA A 2 -79.46 39.13 46.84
CA ALA A 2 -80.37 38.98 45.68
C ALA A 2 -79.79 39.52 44.34
N LEU A 3 -78.49 39.86 44.32
CA LEU A 3 -77.77 40.37 43.13
C LEU A 3 -76.93 39.30 42.42
N GLU A 4 -76.71 38.15 43.05
CA GLU A 4 -75.67 37.19 42.60
C GLU A 4 -76.07 36.36 41.37
N GLU A 5 -77.36 36.20 41.07
CA GLU A 5 -77.80 35.29 39.98
C GLU A 5 -77.68 35.87 38.57
N ASP A 6 -77.61 37.21 38.39
CA ASP A 6 -77.65 37.86 37.06
C ASP A 6 -76.41 38.73 36.75
N THR A 7 -75.44 38.89 37.67
CA THR A 7 -74.23 39.69 37.43
C THR A 7 -73.12 38.86 36.79
N ILE A 8 -72.46 39.42 35.77
CA ILE A 8 -71.27 38.82 35.16
C ILE A 8 -70.02 39.37 35.82
N GLU A 9 -69.09 38.49 36.14
CA GLU A 9 -67.80 38.86 36.72
C GLU A 9 -66.70 38.82 35.65
N ILE A 10 -65.90 39.88 35.56
CA ILE A 10 -64.79 39.98 34.61
C ILE A 10 -63.50 40.50 35.27
N ALA A 11 -62.36 40.17 34.66
CA ALA A 11 -61.06 40.73 35.02
C ALA A 11 -60.93 42.18 34.50
N ALA A 12 -60.34 43.06 35.32
CA ALA A 12 -60.11 44.46 34.94
C ALA A 12 -58.97 44.60 33.92
N LEU A 13 -57.91 43.80 34.06
CA LEU A 13 -56.72 43.78 33.19
C LEU A 13 -56.02 45.14 33.03
N GLY A 14 -55.94 45.92 34.12
CA GLY A 14 -55.32 47.25 34.13
C GLY A 14 -56.16 48.35 33.48
N ARG A 15 -57.39 48.04 33.01
CA ARG A 15 -58.32 49.03 32.45
C ARG A 15 -58.94 49.87 33.58
N PRO A 16 -59.14 51.19 33.38
CA PRO A 16 -59.54 52.10 34.45
C PRO A 16 -61.06 52.04 34.71
N PHE A 17 -61.51 51.01 35.44
CA PHE A 17 -62.92 50.86 35.81
C PHE A 17 -63.33 51.76 36.99
N GLN A 18 -64.56 52.29 36.92
CA GLN A 18 -65.22 53.02 38.00
C GLN A 18 -66.68 52.53 38.15
N LEU A 19 -67.26 52.67 39.35
CA LEU A 19 -68.68 52.35 39.56
C LEU A 19 -69.56 53.18 38.62
N GLY A 20 -70.57 52.56 38.03
CA GLY A 20 -71.46 53.20 37.06
C GLY A 20 -70.91 53.32 35.64
N THR A 21 -69.68 52.85 35.37
CA THR A 21 -69.13 52.79 34.01
C THR A 21 -69.96 51.84 33.16
N LEU A 22 -70.31 52.26 31.95
CA LEU A 22 -71.00 51.42 30.98
C LEU A 22 -70.02 50.48 30.27
N TYR A 23 -70.46 49.27 29.98
CA TYR A 23 -69.65 48.22 29.34
C TYR A 23 -70.43 47.51 28.24
N ASP A 24 -69.76 47.20 27.13
CA ASP A 24 -70.30 46.38 26.04
C ASP A 24 -69.65 44.99 26.03
N CYS A 25 -70.30 43.99 26.63
CA CYS A 25 -69.86 42.60 26.64
C CYS A 25 -69.75 41.98 25.22
N ARG A 26 -70.37 42.58 24.20
CA ARG A 26 -70.19 42.12 22.80
C ARG A 26 -68.78 42.38 22.32
N LYS A 27 -68.20 43.53 22.69
CA LYS A 27 -66.88 43.99 22.23
C LYS A 27 -65.80 43.88 23.31
N ASP A 28 -66.17 43.57 24.54
CA ASP A 28 -65.31 43.65 25.73
C ASP A 28 -64.65 45.02 25.93
N ALA A 29 -65.45 46.07 25.70
CA ALA A 29 -65.01 47.46 25.78
C ALA A 29 -65.86 48.25 26.78
N PHE A 30 -65.21 49.08 27.61
CA PHE A 30 -65.90 50.08 28.42
C PHE A 30 -66.21 51.31 27.55
N ILE A 31 -67.31 52.00 27.85
CA ILE A 31 -67.74 53.19 27.13
C ILE A 31 -67.36 54.42 27.96
N PRO A 32 -66.29 55.15 27.61
CA PRO A 32 -65.89 56.33 28.36
C PRO A 32 -66.89 57.47 28.19
N GLY A 33 -67.07 58.27 29.24
CA GLY A 33 -67.81 59.54 29.20
C GLY A 33 -69.34 59.43 29.20
N VAL A 34 -69.92 58.23 29.21
CA VAL A 34 -71.37 58.02 29.31
C VAL A 34 -71.69 57.27 30.60
N THR A 35 -72.51 57.85 31.46
CA THR A 35 -72.94 57.26 32.74
C THR A 35 -74.46 57.25 32.86
N LEU A 36 -75.01 56.32 33.64
CA LEU A 36 -76.45 56.30 33.96
C LEU A 36 -76.82 57.32 35.05
N TRP A 37 -75.85 57.69 35.88
CA TRP A 37 -76.03 58.49 37.08
C TRP A 37 -75.03 59.65 37.12
N ASP A 38 -75.42 60.73 37.78
CA ASP A 38 -74.52 61.84 38.11
C ASP A 38 -73.42 61.40 39.10
N CYS A 39 -72.21 61.95 38.96
CA CYS A 39 -71.09 61.63 39.86
C CYS A 39 -71.41 61.91 41.33
N SER A 40 -72.19 62.97 41.62
CA SER A 40 -72.61 63.30 42.99
C SER A 40 -73.56 62.26 43.60
N SER A 41 -74.33 61.56 42.77
CA SER A 41 -75.26 60.50 43.21
C SER A 41 -74.49 59.18 43.45
N LEU A 42 -73.52 58.86 42.60
CA LEU A 42 -72.65 57.69 42.76
C LEU A 42 -71.77 57.75 44.03
N GLN A 43 -71.36 58.94 44.46
CA GLN A 43 -70.48 59.10 45.63
C GLN A 43 -71.19 58.98 46.99
N LYS A 44 -72.50 59.29 47.06
CA LYS A 44 -73.26 59.27 48.31
C LYS A 44 -73.67 57.87 48.76
N ASP A 45 -73.80 56.93 47.82
CA ASP A 45 -74.55 55.68 48.03
C ASP A 45 -73.76 54.41 47.66
N ARG A 46 -72.50 54.36 48.10
CA ARG A 46 -71.57 53.21 47.94
C ARG A 46 -71.32 52.48 49.26
N THR A 47 -71.27 51.15 49.20
CA THR A 47 -70.80 50.31 50.31
C THR A 47 -69.36 49.91 50.04
N ILE A 48 -68.46 50.20 50.98
CA ILE A 48 -67.05 49.78 50.91
C ILE A 48 -66.83 48.72 51.99
N ARG A 49 -66.30 47.56 51.60
CA ARG A 49 -65.96 46.46 52.51
C ARG A 49 -64.47 46.14 52.39
N PRO A 50 -63.70 46.08 53.49
CA PRO A 50 -62.32 45.60 53.42
C PRO A 50 -62.31 44.12 53.03
N GLN A 51 -61.49 43.75 52.04
CA GLN A 51 -61.27 42.37 51.60
C GLN A 51 -59.77 42.09 51.38
N PRO A 52 -58.93 42.17 52.44
CA PRO A 52 -57.51 41.89 52.34
C PRO A 52 -57.27 40.39 52.13
N LYS A 53 -56.69 40.01 50.99
CA LYS A 53 -56.25 38.64 50.73
C LYS A 53 -55.00 38.66 49.85
N THR A 54 -53.91 38.08 50.33
CA THR A 54 -52.66 37.94 49.56
C THR A 54 -52.46 36.49 49.16
N ALA A 55 -52.13 36.28 47.89
CA ALA A 55 -51.77 34.99 47.32
C ALA A 55 -50.47 35.14 46.52
N SER A 56 -49.61 34.13 46.59
CA SER A 56 -48.39 34.04 45.80
C SER A 56 -48.36 32.71 45.06
N GLY A 57 -47.85 32.71 43.83
CA GLY A 57 -47.74 31.52 43.00
C GLY A 57 -46.40 31.46 42.28
N ILE A 58 -45.97 30.26 41.92
CA ILE A 58 -44.78 30.05 41.09
C ILE A 58 -45.15 29.04 40.01
N THR A 59 -44.93 29.39 38.75
CA THR A 59 -45.20 28.52 37.60
C THR A 59 -44.01 28.53 36.63
N ALA A 60 -43.82 27.45 35.90
CA ALA A 60 -42.87 27.38 34.77
C ALA A 60 -43.58 27.29 33.41
N SER A 61 -44.92 27.35 33.43
CA SER A 61 -45.73 27.32 32.22
C SER A 61 -45.96 28.73 31.68
N ASP A 62 -46.00 28.85 30.35
CA ASP A 62 -46.15 30.11 29.61
C ASP A 62 -47.29 30.00 28.57
N SER A 63 -48.18 29.00 28.72
CA SER A 63 -49.33 28.80 27.82
C SER A 63 -50.31 29.97 27.93
N ILE A 64 -51.14 30.16 26.90
CA ILE A 64 -52.16 31.23 26.93
C ILE A 64 -53.16 30.93 28.06
N ASP A 65 -53.55 29.67 28.23
CA ASP A 65 -54.48 29.23 29.27
C ASP A 65 -53.93 29.47 30.69
N ASP A 66 -52.65 29.17 30.94
CA ASP A 66 -52.02 29.38 32.24
C ASP A 66 -51.90 30.87 32.57
N LYS A 67 -51.59 31.71 31.58
CA LYS A 67 -51.56 33.17 31.73
C LYS A 67 -52.96 33.72 32.01
N ALA A 68 -53.97 33.24 31.27
CA ALA A 68 -55.36 33.63 31.46
C ALA A 68 -55.85 33.23 32.86
N SER A 69 -55.53 32.02 33.31
CA SER A 69 -55.85 31.51 34.64
C SER A 69 -55.19 32.31 35.75
N ALA A 70 -53.91 32.70 35.59
CA ALA A 70 -53.20 33.50 36.58
C ALA A 70 -53.81 34.91 36.77
N LEU A 71 -54.48 35.43 35.74
CA LEU A 71 -55.15 36.73 35.71
C LEU A 71 -56.68 36.63 35.95
N ASP A 72 -57.19 35.45 36.31
CA ASP A 72 -58.62 35.15 36.46
C ASP A 72 -59.48 35.54 35.23
N ILE A 73 -58.98 35.33 34.01
CA ILE A 73 -59.70 35.66 32.77
C ILE A 73 -60.72 34.56 32.45
N SER A 74 -61.99 34.93 32.32
CA SER A 74 -63.06 34.01 31.94
C SER A 74 -62.93 33.52 30.49
N GLY A 75 -63.53 32.38 30.15
CA GLY A 75 -63.48 31.82 28.79
C GLY A 75 -63.98 32.82 27.72
N ALA A 76 -65.10 33.49 27.97
CA ALA A 76 -65.64 34.51 27.07
C ALA A 76 -64.65 35.67 26.87
N MET A 77 -64.03 36.15 27.94
CA MET A 77 -63.04 37.23 27.87
C MET A 77 -61.74 36.78 27.20
N LYS A 78 -61.33 35.51 27.37
CA LYS A 78 -60.20 34.89 26.68
C LYS A 78 -60.40 34.96 25.17
N ALA A 79 -61.60 34.65 24.65
CA ALA A 79 -61.90 34.77 23.22
C ALA A 79 -61.63 36.18 22.66
N SER A 80 -62.02 37.22 23.41
CA SER A 80 -61.78 38.61 23.03
C SER A 80 -60.30 38.99 23.08
N PHE A 81 -59.56 38.46 24.05
CA PHE A 81 -58.11 38.62 24.12
C PHE A 81 -57.42 37.96 22.92
N LEU A 82 -57.81 36.73 22.55
CA LEU A 82 -57.28 36.03 21.38
C LEU A 82 -57.53 36.83 20.09
N GLY A 83 -58.70 37.46 19.98
CA GLY A 83 -59.05 38.35 18.87
C GLY A 83 -58.40 39.74 18.92
N GLY A 84 -57.69 40.11 20.00
CA GLY A 84 -57.09 41.44 20.14
C GLY A 84 -58.11 42.57 20.37
N LEU A 85 -59.28 42.25 20.95
CA LEU A 85 -60.32 43.23 21.29
C LEU A 85 -60.08 43.93 22.64
N ILE A 86 -59.19 43.39 23.47
CA ILE A 86 -58.94 43.87 24.83
C ILE A 86 -57.56 44.55 24.88
N ASP A 87 -57.54 45.82 25.28
CA ASP A 87 -56.31 46.53 25.67
C ASP A 87 -55.94 46.15 27.10
N VAL A 88 -54.70 45.72 27.31
CA VAL A 88 -54.18 45.26 28.61
C VAL A 88 -53.08 46.22 29.09
N ARG A 89 -53.03 46.48 30.39
CA ARG A 89 -52.05 47.41 30.98
C ARG A 89 -51.52 46.91 32.31
N GLY A 90 -50.37 47.45 32.71
CA GLY A 90 -49.76 47.15 34.00
C GLY A 90 -49.41 45.67 34.11
N SER A 91 -49.87 44.99 35.16
CA SER A 91 -49.66 43.55 35.33
C SER A 91 -50.19 42.69 34.19
N ALA A 92 -51.24 43.11 33.49
CA ALA A 92 -51.85 42.33 32.41
C ALA A 92 -51.02 42.33 31.12
N GLU A 93 -50.00 43.19 30.99
CA GLU A 93 -49.03 43.14 29.88
C GLU A 93 -48.27 41.80 29.83
N TYR A 94 -48.21 41.07 30.94
CA TYR A 94 -47.71 39.70 31.01
C TYR A 94 -48.36 38.74 29.99
N LEU A 95 -49.61 39.00 29.58
CA LEU A 95 -50.29 38.22 28.53
C LEU A 95 -49.60 38.28 27.17
N HIS A 96 -48.94 39.40 26.86
CA HIS A 96 -48.22 39.59 25.60
C HIS A 96 -46.76 39.14 25.65
N ASP A 97 -46.20 38.94 26.85
CA ASP A 97 -44.84 38.45 27.04
C ASP A 97 -44.78 36.93 26.83
N THR A 98 -44.36 36.49 25.65
CA THR A 98 -44.19 35.07 25.33
C THR A 98 -42.72 34.69 25.17
N LYS A 99 -42.38 33.43 25.44
CA LYS A 99 -41.06 32.87 25.12
C LYS A 99 -40.67 33.12 23.66
N LYS A 100 -39.38 33.39 23.45
CA LYS A 100 -38.82 33.67 22.11
C LYS A 100 -38.09 32.46 21.50
N SER A 101 -37.80 31.44 22.30
CA SER A 101 -36.99 30.28 21.96
C SER A 101 -37.48 29.05 22.72
N LYS A 102 -37.38 27.85 22.13
CA LYS A 102 -37.64 26.59 22.86
C LYS A 102 -36.50 26.24 23.82
N LYS A 103 -35.32 26.83 23.62
CA LYS A 103 -34.16 26.70 24.49
C LYS A 103 -34.14 27.74 25.61
N GLN A 104 -35.26 28.42 25.87
CA GLN A 104 -35.39 29.38 26.95
C GLN A 104 -36.06 28.72 28.17
N ALA A 105 -35.34 28.71 29.30
CA ALA A 105 -35.93 28.38 30.59
C ALA A 105 -36.65 29.62 31.13
N ARG A 106 -37.92 29.45 31.50
CA ARG A 106 -38.75 30.51 32.10
C ARG A 106 -39.36 30.05 33.41
N VAL A 107 -39.29 30.89 34.44
CA VAL A 107 -40.01 30.72 35.70
C VAL A 107 -40.70 32.03 36.04
N ILE A 108 -41.99 31.97 36.38
CA ILE A 108 -42.80 33.13 36.69
C ILE A 108 -43.19 33.09 38.16
N VAL A 109 -43.00 34.20 38.86
CA VAL A 109 -43.49 34.43 40.22
C VAL A 109 -44.66 35.39 40.17
N LEU A 110 -45.80 34.94 40.65
CA LEU A 110 -47.03 35.72 40.79
C LEU A 110 -47.14 36.22 42.22
N TYR A 111 -47.35 37.53 42.37
CA TYR A 111 -47.83 38.17 43.59
C TYR A 111 -49.20 38.76 43.32
N LYS A 112 -50.19 38.48 44.17
CA LYS A 112 -51.56 38.98 44.03
C LYS A 112 -52.09 39.37 45.40
N THR A 113 -52.63 40.57 45.54
CA THR A 113 -53.25 41.00 46.78
C THR A 113 -54.48 41.84 46.53
N THR A 114 -55.57 41.55 47.23
CA THR A 114 -56.81 42.33 47.22
C THR A 114 -56.86 43.21 48.45
N THR A 115 -57.50 44.37 48.38
CA THR A 115 -57.57 45.34 49.48
C THR A 115 -59.00 45.61 49.92
N ARG A 116 -59.87 46.04 49.01
CA ARG A 116 -61.25 46.44 49.31
C ARG A 116 -62.20 46.14 48.17
N TYR A 117 -63.46 45.96 48.52
CA TYR A 117 -64.57 45.73 47.62
C TYR A 117 -65.54 46.91 47.71
N GLU A 118 -65.83 47.56 46.58
CA GLU A 118 -66.76 48.68 46.47
C GLU A 118 -67.98 48.24 45.66
N GLU A 119 -69.20 48.43 46.19
CA GLU A 119 -70.47 48.09 45.51
C GLU A 119 -71.49 49.23 45.59
N LEU A 120 -72.35 49.34 44.58
CA LEU A 120 -73.51 50.23 44.60
C LEU A 120 -74.63 49.66 45.49
N THR A 121 -75.30 50.52 46.26
CA THR A 121 -76.43 50.12 47.11
C THR A 121 -77.72 49.85 46.29
N MET A 122 -78.52 48.88 46.75
CA MET A 122 -79.72 48.38 46.05
C MET A 122 -80.81 49.43 45.76
N SER A 123 -80.81 50.55 46.48
CA SER A 123 -81.77 51.65 46.28
C SER A 123 -81.66 52.31 44.91
N HIS A 124 -80.54 52.16 44.19
CA HIS A 124 -80.27 52.85 42.91
C HIS A 124 -80.52 52.04 41.63
N LEU A 125 -80.76 50.74 41.72
CA LEU A 125 -80.98 49.87 40.53
C LEU A 125 -82.43 49.88 40.01
N GLY A 126 -83.25 50.84 40.44
CA GLY A 126 -84.56 51.09 39.86
C GLY A 126 -84.48 52.10 38.72
N ILE A 127 -85.23 51.89 37.63
CA ILE A 127 -85.27 52.82 36.48
C ILE A 127 -85.61 54.27 36.88
N GLN A 128 -86.36 54.44 37.97
CA GLN A 128 -86.77 55.74 38.52
C GLN A 128 -85.58 56.55 39.08
N ASN A 129 -84.46 55.91 39.36
CA ASN A 129 -83.27 56.51 39.99
C ASN A 129 -82.13 56.73 38.99
N VAL A 130 -82.38 56.56 37.69
CA VAL A 130 -81.41 56.79 36.60
C VAL A 130 -81.47 58.26 36.16
N SER A 131 -80.36 58.99 36.25
CA SER A 131 -80.26 60.40 35.83
C SER A 131 -80.40 60.56 34.30
N TYR A 132 -79.91 59.58 33.53
CA TYR A 132 -79.83 59.66 32.07
C TYR A 132 -80.45 58.43 31.37
N PRO A 133 -81.80 58.30 31.31
CA PRO A 133 -82.47 57.13 30.74
C PRO A 133 -82.31 57.00 29.21
N ALA A 134 -81.97 58.08 28.49
CA ALA A 134 -81.75 58.04 27.04
C ALA A 134 -80.62 57.07 26.63
N VAL A 135 -79.68 56.80 27.54
CA VAL A 135 -78.57 55.86 27.32
C VAL A 135 -79.05 54.47 26.90
N PHE A 136 -80.23 54.02 27.38
CA PHE A 136 -80.79 52.72 27.02
C PHE A 136 -81.14 52.60 25.53
N GLU A 137 -81.42 53.71 24.84
CA GLU A 137 -81.80 53.72 23.41
C GLU A 137 -80.60 53.78 22.47
N HIS A 138 -79.42 54.17 22.97
CA HIS A 138 -78.22 54.33 22.14
C HIS A 138 -77.64 53.00 21.64
N GLY A 139 -77.95 51.89 22.33
CA GLY A 139 -77.47 50.55 21.97
C GLY A 139 -75.95 50.35 22.08
N THR A 140 -75.23 51.30 22.70
CA THR A 140 -73.77 51.34 22.80
C THR A 140 -73.21 50.44 23.91
N ALA A 141 -73.97 50.21 24.98
CA ALA A 141 -73.58 49.39 26.12
C ALA A 141 -74.62 48.31 26.41
N THR A 142 -74.19 47.20 27.00
CA THR A 142 -75.06 46.09 27.40
C THR A 142 -75.14 45.93 28.92
N HIS A 143 -74.11 46.38 29.65
CA HIS A 143 -74.01 46.25 31.09
C HIS A 143 -73.51 47.55 31.74
N VAL A 144 -73.68 47.65 33.05
CA VAL A 144 -73.10 48.70 33.89
C VAL A 144 -72.33 48.10 35.05
N VAL A 145 -71.22 48.72 35.43
CA VAL A 145 -70.40 48.31 36.57
C VAL A 145 -71.12 48.62 37.89
N THR A 146 -71.43 47.58 38.67
CA THR A 146 -72.11 47.71 39.96
C THR A 146 -71.22 47.40 41.15
N ALA A 147 -70.14 46.64 40.96
CA ALA A 147 -69.13 46.44 42.00
C ALA A 147 -67.72 46.27 41.42
N ILE A 148 -66.71 46.61 42.22
CA ILE A 148 -65.29 46.50 41.89
C ILE A 148 -64.52 45.97 43.09
N LEU A 149 -63.67 44.98 42.87
CA LEU A 149 -62.66 44.53 43.81
C LEU A 149 -61.33 45.19 43.47
N TYR A 150 -60.81 45.99 44.39
CA TYR A 150 -59.54 46.66 44.27
C TYR A 150 -58.41 45.81 44.86
N GLY A 151 -57.23 45.92 44.26
CA GLY A 151 -56.03 45.20 44.65
C GLY A 151 -54.83 45.60 43.81
N ALA A 152 -53.81 44.76 43.79
CA ALA A 152 -52.70 44.85 42.86
C ALA A 152 -52.08 43.48 42.64
N GLN A 153 -51.47 43.31 41.48
CA GLN A 153 -50.75 42.09 41.12
C GLN A 153 -49.44 42.43 40.42
N ALA A 154 -48.50 41.49 40.49
CA ALA A 154 -47.20 41.57 39.85
C ALA A 154 -46.73 40.19 39.39
N PHE A 155 -46.07 40.18 38.23
CA PHE A 155 -45.43 39.03 37.62
C PHE A 155 -43.94 39.33 37.48
N PHE A 156 -43.11 38.45 38.04
CA PHE A 156 -41.68 38.45 37.83
C PHE A 156 -41.35 37.30 36.90
N VAL A 157 -40.99 37.61 35.66
CA VAL A 157 -40.69 36.66 34.59
C VAL A 157 -39.18 36.48 34.52
N PHE A 158 -38.69 35.35 35.01
CA PHE A 158 -37.27 35.00 34.98
C PHE A 158 -36.95 34.18 33.74
N ASP A 159 -36.07 34.70 32.88
CA ASP A 159 -35.65 34.06 31.64
C ASP A 159 -34.15 33.80 31.59
N ARG A 160 -33.77 32.63 31.08
CA ARG A 160 -32.38 32.25 30.80
C ARG A 160 -32.31 31.41 29.52
N GLU A 161 -31.36 31.71 28.64
CA GLU A 161 -31.02 30.84 27.52
C GLU A 161 -30.28 29.58 28.01
N VAL A 162 -30.67 28.42 27.50
CA VAL A 162 -30.18 27.10 27.90
C VAL A 162 -29.29 26.55 26.80
N SER A 163 -28.11 26.07 27.21
CA SER A 163 -27.15 25.44 26.29
C SER A 163 -27.67 24.09 25.77
N SER A 164 -27.06 23.57 24.70
CA SER A 164 -27.45 22.25 24.16
C SER A 164 -27.11 21.06 25.07
N THR A 165 -26.29 21.26 26.10
CA THR A 165 -25.88 20.23 27.07
C THR A 165 -26.75 20.20 28.33
N GLU A 166 -27.58 21.22 28.53
CA GLU A 166 -28.48 21.36 29.68
C GLU A 166 -29.92 21.04 29.28
N MET A 167 -30.72 20.51 30.20
CA MET A 167 -32.15 20.32 29.98
C MET A 167 -32.95 21.49 30.54
N VAL A 168 -33.80 22.09 29.70
CA VAL A 168 -34.64 23.24 30.08
C VAL A 168 -35.46 22.95 31.35
N LYS A 169 -36.03 21.73 31.46
CA LYS A 169 -36.83 21.32 32.62
C LYS A 169 -36.04 21.31 33.93
N ASP A 170 -34.78 20.88 33.90
CA ASP A 170 -33.93 20.82 35.09
C ASP A 170 -33.57 22.23 35.57
N ILE A 171 -33.24 23.12 34.62
CA ILE A 171 -32.95 24.53 34.90
C ILE A 171 -34.18 25.24 35.49
N GLN A 172 -35.37 24.99 34.94
CA GLN A 172 -36.63 25.52 35.49
C GLN A 172 -36.91 24.97 36.89
N GLY A 173 -36.77 23.65 37.10
CA GLY A 173 -37.00 23.00 38.38
C GLY A 173 -36.06 23.50 39.48
N SER A 174 -34.78 23.67 39.15
CA SER A 174 -33.77 24.22 40.05
C SER A 174 -34.15 25.64 40.51
N LEU A 175 -34.48 26.55 39.58
CA LEU A 175 -34.84 27.91 39.94
C LEU A 175 -36.16 27.98 40.74
N GLN A 176 -37.15 27.15 40.41
CA GLN A 176 -38.40 27.09 41.18
C GLN A 176 -38.14 26.73 42.66
N VAL A 177 -37.23 25.79 42.93
CA VAL A 177 -36.85 25.42 44.29
C VAL A 177 -36.14 26.58 45.00
N THR A 178 -35.21 27.26 44.31
CA THR A 178 -34.49 28.42 44.85
C THR A 178 -35.45 29.55 45.23
N ILE A 179 -36.38 29.92 44.34
CA ILE A 179 -37.38 30.96 44.61
C ILE A 179 -38.30 30.57 45.76
N LYS A 180 -38.77 29.31 45.81
CA LYS A 180 -39.61 28.81 46.91
C LYS A 180 -38.89 28.96 48.25
N LYS A 181 -37.61 28.59 48.33
CA LYS A 181 -36.79 28.74 49.54
C LYS A 181 -36.67 30.21 49.93
N GLU A 182 -36.32 31.09 48.99
CA GLU A 182 -36.12 32.52 49.27
C GLU A 182 -37.39 33.21 49.78
N ILE A 183 -38.54 32.91 49.17
CA ILE A 183 -39.84 33.42 49.62
C ILE A 183 -40.19 32.85 51.01
N SER A 184 -39.91 31.57 51.28
CA SER A 184 -40.16 30.96 52.60
C SER A 184 -39.28 31.50 53.73
N ILE A 185 -38.04 31.93 53.44
CA ILE A 185 -37.13 32.54 54.44
C ILE A 185 -37.73 33.84 55.02
N THR A 186 -38.61 34.53 54.30
CA THR A 186 -39.34 35.69 54.83
C THR A 186 -40.49 35.34 55.79
N GLY A 187 -40.83 34.04 55.95
CA GLY A 187 -42.03 33.57 56.66
C GLY A 187 -41.81 32.73 57.93
N GLN A 188 -40.86 31.78 57.95
CA GLN A 188 -40.38 31.04 59.14
C GLN A 188 -39.44 29.89 58.71
N ALA A 189 -38.44 29.60 59.55
CA ALA A 189 -37.37 28.59 59.46
C ALA A 189 -36.19 28.90 58.49
N ASP A 190 -35.00 29.05 59.10
CA ASP A 190 -33.70 29.25 58.44
C ASP A 190 -33.31 28.06 57.55
N MET A 191 -33.62 28.14 56.25
CA MET A 191 -32.99 27.30 55.23
C MET A 191 -32.02 28.16 54.42
N LYS A 192 -30.72 28.12 54.75
CA LYS A 192 -29.69 28.81 53.96
C LYS A 192 -29.63 28.26 52.53
N LEU A 193 -29.76 29.13 51.54
CA LEU A 193 -29.50 28.81 50.13
C LEU A 193 -28.05 28.31 49.96
N LYS A 194 -27.86 27.23 49.19
CA LYS A 194 -26.51 26.78 48.79
C LYS A 194 -25.89 27.80 47.83
N GLU A 195 -24.57 27.95 47.84
CA GLU A 195 -23.88 28.90 46.93
C GLU A 195 -24.12 28.58 45.45
N GLU A 196 -24.14 27.29 45.08
CA GLU A 196 -24.48 26.85 43.72
C GLU A 196 -25.91 27.24 43.28
N GLU A 197 -26.87 27.24 44.21
CA GLU A 197 -28.26 27.64 43.94
C GLU A 197 -28.35 29.15 43.69
N LYS A 198 -27.54 29.95 44.39
CA LYS A 198 -27.43 31.41 44.19
C LYS A 198 -26.76 31.73 42.86
N GLU A 199 -25.62 31.12 42.56
CA GLU A 199 -24.91 31.33 41.29
C GLU A 199 -25.78 30.99 40.09
N ASN A 200 -26.56 29.91 40.17
CA ASN A 200 -27.48 29.54 39.09
C ASN A 200 -28.66 30.51 38.95
N ALA A 201 -29.18 31.08 40.05
CA ALA A 201 -30.23 32.08 40.01
C ALA A 201 -29.77 33.42 39.40
N LEU A 202 -28.50 33.81 39.62
CA LEU A 202 -27.90 35.02 39.04
C LEU A 202 -27.78 34.98 37.50
N LYS A 203 -27.90 33.80 36.88
CA LYS A 203 -27.88 33.63 35.42
C LYS A 203 -29.22 33.96 34.74
N PHE A 204 -30.27 34.26 35.51
CA PHE A 204 -31.57 34.64 34.99
C PHE A 204 -31.74 36.15 34.95
N ASN A 205 -32.28 36.64 33.85
CA ASN A 205 -32.77 38.01 33.73
C ASN A 205 -34.22 38.06 34.17
N CYS A 206 -34.64 39.16 34.79
CA CYS A 206 -36.02 39.39 35.23
C CYS A 206 -36.70 40.42 34.33
N THR A 207 -37.94 40.13 33.94
CA THR A 207 -38.87 41.12 33.37
C THR A 207 -40.04 41.28 34.34
N PHE A 208 -40.35 42.52 34.73
CA PHE A 208 -41.41 42.83 35.69
C PHE A 208 -42.64 43.40 34.98
N HIS A 209 -43.80 42.79 35.25
CA HIS A 209 -45.12 43.29 34.84
C HIS A 209 -45.99 43.44 36.09
N GLY A 210 -46.32 44.65 36.51
CA GLY A 210 -47.09 44.83 37.74
C GLY A 210 -47.86 46.14 37.82
N ASP A 211 -48.81 46.19 38.73
CA ASP A 211 -49.66 47.37 38.97
C ASP A 211 -49.03 48.39 39.95
N PHE A 212 -47.74 48.22 40.25
CA PHE A 212 -47.01 49.02 41.22
C PHE A 212 -46.14 50.05 40.50
N SER A 213 -46.17 51.30 40.97
CA SER A 213 -45.23 52.32 40.51
C SER A 213 -43.86 52.11 41.17
N LEU A 214 -42.89 51.61 40.41
CA LEU A 214 -41.50 51.43 40.82
C LEU A 214 -40.62 52.54 40.22
N ASP A 215 -39.60 52.99 40.96
CA ASP A 215 -38.60 53.94 40.42
C ASP A 215 -37.73 53.28 39.34
N LYS A 216 -37.43 51.99 39.51
CA LYS A 216 -36.71 51.13 38.57
C LYS A 216 -37.28 49.73 38.58
N ASN A 217 -37.52 49.17 37.40
CA ASN A 217 -37.95 47.78 37.27
C ASN A 217 -36.79 46.83 37.59
N PRO A 218 -37.06 45.70 38.29
CA PRO A 218 -36.03 44.72 38.60
C PRO A 218 -35.60 43.99 37.32
N VAL A 219 -34.29 43.91 37.09
CA VAL A 219 -33.71 43.20 35.93
C VAL A 219 -32.88 41.98 36.32
N THR A 220 -32.47 41.89 37.60
CA THR A 220 -31.76 40.74 38.15
C THR A 220 -32.62 39.95 39.13
N PHE A 221 -32.18 38.72 39.44
CA PHE A 221 -32.79 37.90 40.48
C PHE A 221 -32.85 38.61 41.84
N GLN A 222 -31.76 39.28 42.23
CA GLN A 222 -31.67 39.93 43.53
C GLN A 222 -32.59 41.16 43.62
N ASP A 223 -32.62 41.99 42.56
CA ASP A 223 -33.53 43.14 42.48
C ASP A 223 -34.99 42.68 42.60
N ALA A 224 -35.33 41.58 41.91
CA ALA A 224 -36.68 41.04 41.90
C ALA A 224 -37.12 40.58 43.30
N MET A 225 -36.24 39.88 44.04
CA MET A 225 -36.54 39.45 45.41
C MET A 225 -36.66 40.64 46.36
N GLN A 226 -35.82 41.67 46.21
CA GLN A 226 -35.96 42.92 46.99
C GLN A 226 -37.31 43.59 46.73
N VAL A 227 -37.67 43.81 45.47
CA VAL A 227 -38.96 44.39 45.09
C VAL A 227 -40.11 43.55 45.64
N TYR A 228 -40.03 42.22 45.53
CA TYR A 228 -41.04 41.29 46.06
C TYR A 228 -41.33 41.52 47.56
N THR A 229 -40.29 41.70 48.38
CA THR A 229 -40.47 41.99 49.83
C THR A 229 -41.06 43.37 50.11
N MET A 230 -40.92 44.32 49.19
CA MET A 230 -41.45 45.67 49.31
C MET A 230 -42.92 45.78 48.90
N LEU A 231 -43.41 44.93 47.99
CA LEU A 231 -44.76 45.00 47.42
C LEU A 231 -45.89 45.19 48.45
N PRO A 232 -45.94 44.45 49.59
CA PRO A 232 -47.00 44.63 50.57
C PRO A 232 -47.06 46.05 51.16
N LYS A 233 -45.91 46.73 51.28
CA LYS A 233 -45.82 48.09 51.83
C LYS A 233 -46.19 49.16 50.80
N MET A 234 -46.15 48.84 49.50
CA MET A 234 -46.34 49.80 48.42
C MET A 234 -47.81 50.15 48.16
N LEU A 235 -48.78 49.43 48.76
CA LEU A 235 -50.22 49.67 48.57
C LEU A 235 -50.80 50.81 49.40
N GLY A 236 -50.05 51.31 50.39
CA GLY A 236 -50.54 52.30 51.36
C GLY A 236 -51.36 51.67 52.50
N LYS A 237 -51.64 52.45 53.55
CA LYS A 237 -52.27 51.94 54.78
C LYS A 237 -53.69 51.38 54.55
N ASP A 238 -54.43 51.93 53.58
CA ASP A 238 -55.80 51.54 53.24
C ASP A 238 -55.96 51.13 51.76
N GLY A 239 -54.87 50.73 51.10
CA GLY A 239 -54.90 50.37 49.68
C GLY A 239 -55.15 51.56 48.74
N GLU A 240 -54.67 52.76 49.09
CA GLU A 240 -54.83 53.99 48.31
C GLU A 240 -54.32 53.88 46.88
N LYS A 241 -53.29 53.05 46.67
CA LYS A 241 -52.68 52.80 45.35
C LYS A 241 -53.22 51.54 44.66
N ALA A 242 -54.28 50.93 45.20
CA ALA A 242 -54.87 49.74 44.61
C ALA A 242 -55.63 50.09 43.32
N VAL A 243 -55.52 49.23 42.32
CA VAL A 243 -56.21 49.31 41.04
C VAL A 243 -57.39 48.35 40.99
N PRO A 244 -58.39 48.56 40.12
CA PRO A 244 -59.42 47.56 39.86
C PRO A 244 -58.80 46.23 39.42
N MET A 245 -59.16 45.14 40.09
CA MET A 245 -58.74 43.78 39.74
C MET A 245 -59.88 42.97 39.12
N ARG A 246 -61.06 43.00 39.75
CA ARG A 246 -62.26 42.29 39.29
C ARG A 246 -63.45 43.24 39.30
N VAL A 247 -64.36 43.04 38.36
CA VAL A 247 -65.48 43.94 38.10
C VAL A 247 -66.75 43.12 37.91
N TRP A 248 -67.83 43.53 38.58
CA TRP A 248 -69.16 42.94 38.45
C TRP A 248 -70.03 43.84 37.58
N LEU A 249 -70.59 43.23 36.54
CA LEU A 249 -71.38 43.86 35.51
C LEU A 249 -72.84 43.44 35.65
N TYR A 250 -73.73 44.42 35.79
CA TYR A 250 -75.17 44.21 35.84
C TYR A 250 -75.81 44.48 34.46
N PRO A 251 -76.66 43.58 33.93
CA PRO A 251 -77.27 43.75 32.62
C PRO A 251 -78.20 44.98 32.57
N LEU A 252 -77.99 45.86 31.59
CA LEU A 252 -78.86 47.03 31.40
C LEU A 252 -80.29 46.62 31.02
N SER A 253 -80.45 45.48 30.33
CA SER A 253 -81.77 44.95 29.93
C SER A 253 -82.67 44.57 31.11
N LYS A 254 -82.09 44.38 32.30
CA LYS A 254 -82.83 44.15 33.55
C LYS A 254 -83.31 45.46 34.18
N LEU A 255 -82.66 46.59 33.86
CA LEU A 255 -83.08 47.93 34.27
C LEU A 255 -84.14 48.49 33.32
N ASP A 256 -83.94 48.33 32.01
CA ASP A 256 -84.88 48.75 30.96
C ASP A 256 -84.79 47.78 29.76
N THR A 257 -85.93 47.25 29.33
CA THR A 257 -86.03 46.32 28.19
C THR A 257 -85.57 46.88 26.84
N ARG A 258 -85.49 48.21 26.70
CA ARG A 258 -84.97 48.88 25.48
C ARG A 258 -83.46 48.77 25.34
N ALA A 259 -82.74 48.48 26.43
CA ALA A 259 -81.28 48.41 26.41
C ALA A 259 -80.76 47.29 25.51
N ALA A 260 -79.58 47.50 24.91
CA ALA A 260 -78.92 46.45 24.15
C ALA A 260 -78.58 45.25 25.04
N LYS A 261 -78.68 44.04 24.48
CA LYS A 261 -78.39 42.79 25.16
C LYS A 261 -77.32 41.97 24.45
N MET A 262 -76.60 41.16 25.21
CA MET A 262 -75.83 40.05 24.66
C MET A 262 -76.79 38.92 24.29
N VAL A 263 -76.72 38.44 23.05
CA VAL A 263 -77.66 37.48 22.48
C VAL A 263 -77.13 36.06 22.53
N ARG A 264 -75.81 35.87 22.38
CA ARG A 264 -75.14 34.56 22.36
C ARG A 264 -73.84 34.60 23.15
N GLU A 265 -73.56 33.53 23.88
CA GLU A 265 -72.21 33.21 24.33
C GLU A 265 -71.47 32.42 23.24
N ILE A 266 -70.15 32.37 23.34
CA ILE A 266 -69.32 31.63 22.40
C ILE A 266 -68.92 30.31 23.04
N SER A 267 -69.14 29.19 22.34
CA SER A 267 -68.76 27.87 22.82
C SER A 267 -67.30 27.80 23.26
N LEU A 268 -67.06 27.24 24.45
CA LEU A 268 -65.71 27.01 24.98
C LEU A 268 -64.85 26.14 24.05
N THR A 269 -65.45 25.23 23.29
CA THR A 269 -64.73 24.40 22.31
C THR A 269 -64.12 25.23 21.19
N LEU A 270 -64.86 26.21 20.66
CA LEU A 270 -64.38 27.09 19.59
C LEU A 270 -63.30 28.06 20.08
N ILE A 271 -63.41 28.48 21.34
CA ILE A 271 -62.40 29.32 22.00
C ILE A 271 -61.10 28.54 22.16
N PHE A 272 -61.19 27.29 22.61
CA PHE A 272 -60.04 26.39 22.71
C PHE A 272 -59.41 26.10 21.34
N ASP A 273 -60.21 25.90 20.29
CA ASP A 273 -59.68 25.69 18.94
C ASP A 273 -58.95 26.94 18.41
N ALA A 274 -59.47 28.14 18.67
CA ALA A 274 -58.80 29.41 18.31
C ALA A 274 -57.51 29.63 19.10
N GLU A 275 -57.52 29.29 20.38
CA GLU A 275 -56.35 29.31 21.27
C GLU A 275 -55.26 28.38 20.74
N LYS A 276 -55.62 27.13 20.43
CA LYS A 276 -54.69 26.13 19.91
C LYS A 276 -53.98 26.60 18.65
N ILE A 277 -54.68 27.25 17.71
CA ILE A 277 -54.06 27.82 16.50
C ILE A 277 -53.00 28.86 16.86
N LEU A 278 -53.30 29.78 17.78
CA LEU A 278 -52.35 30.82 18.19
C LEU A 278 -51.16 30.25 18.98
N GLU A 279 -51.37 29.22 19.79
CA GLU A 279 -50.28 28.50 20.48
C GLU A 279 -49.37 27.77 19.49
N GLU A 280 -49.94 27.06 18.51
CA GLU A 280 -49.18 26.40 17.45
C GLU A 280 -48.35 27.42 16.65
N LEU A 281 -48.91 28.59 16.31
CA LEU A 281 -48.17 29.66 15.63
C LEU A 281 -47.02 30.22 16.50
N ASN A 282 -47.23 30.40 17.81
CA ASN A 282 -46.16 30.80 18.74
C ASN A 282 -45.04 29.75 18.78
N GLU A 283 -45.40 28.46 18.79
CA GLU A 283 -44.43 27.37 18.79
C GLU A 283 -43.58 27.35 17.51
N ILE A 284 -44.21 27.56 16.35
CA ILE A 284 -43.56 27.71 15.05
C ILE A 284 -42.62 28.92 15.03
N GLU A 285 -43.04 30.06 15.60
CA GLU A 285 -42.21 31.26 15.70
C GLU A 285 -40.96 31.00 16.56
N MET A 286 -41.11 30.35 17.72
CA MET A 286 -39.98 29.97 18.57
C MET A 286 -38.98 29.05 17.85
N GLN A 287 -39.48 28.04 17.12
CA GLN A 287 -38.62 27.14 16.34
C GLN A 287 -37.91 27.87 15.20
N SER A 288 -38.60 28.81 14.54
CA SER A 288 -38.02 29.63 13.48
C SER A 288 -36.90 30.52 14.02
N ASN A 289 -37.10 31.12 15.21
CA ASN A 289 -36.06 31.91 15.89
C ASN A 289 -34.85 31.05 16.23
N ASP A 290 -35.06 29.84 16.75
CA ASP A 290 -33.98 28.91 17.10
C ASP A 290 -33.18 28.47 15.88
N LEU A 291 -33.86 28.25 14.75
CA LEU A 291 -33.21 27.88 13.50
C LEU A 291 -32.48 29.07 12.86
N GLY A 292 -33.02 30.28 12.97
CA GLY A 292 -32.40 31.51 12.47
C GLY A 292 -31.16 31.95 13.24
N LYS A 293 -31.05 31.58 14.53
CA LYS A 293 -29.84 31.75 15.36
C LYS A 293 -28.78 30.66 15.13
N ASN A 294 -29.02 29.69 14.25
CA ASN A 294 -28.05 28.64 13.98
C ASN A 294 -26.81 29.23 13.30
N PRO A 295 -25.57 28.87 13.71
CA PRO A 295 -24.36 29.37 13.08
C PRO A 295 -24.33 29.21 11.56
N MET A 296 -24.90 28.13 11.01
CA MET A 296 -24.95 27.92 9.55
C MET A 296 -25.83 28.94 8.84
N ALA A 297 -26.90 29.42 9.48
CA ALA A 297 -27.73 30.50 8.94
C ALA A 297 -27.00 31.85 8.99
N GLU A 298 -26.07 32.04 9.93
CA GLU A 298 -25.20 33.22 9.95
C GLU A 298 -24.10 33.15 8.88
N THR A 299 -23.56 31.96 8.64
CA THR A 299 -22.55 31.71 7.61
C THR A 299 -23.12 31.85 6.19
N PHE A 300 -24.33 31.35 5.95
CA PHE A 300 -25.00 31.38 4.65
C PHE A 300 -26.28 32.23 4.70
N PRO A 301 -26.23 33.50 4.25
CA PRO A 301 -27.35 34.44 4.31
C PRO A 301 -28.65 33.93 3.67
N GLU A 302 -28.54 33.05 2.66
CA GLU A 302 -29.65 32.45 1.92
C GLU A 302 -30.57 31.64 2.83
N ILE A 303 -29.98 30.86 3.74
CA ILE A 303 -30.72 30.05 4.72
C ILE A 303 -31.47 30.98 5.68
N LYS A 304 -30.80 32.00 6.19
CA LYS A 304 -31.39 32.99 7.11
C LYS A 304 -32.52 33.76 6.44
N ARG A 305 -32.37 34.14 5.18
CA ARG A 305 -33.40 34.83 4.39
C ARG A 305 -34.66 33.98 4.27
N LYS A 306 -34.54 32.69 3.93
CA LYS A 306 -35.69 31.76 3.82
C LYS A 306 -36.44 31.62 5.15
N ILE A 307 -35.72 31.46 6.26
CA ILE A 307 -36.30 31.36 7.61
C ILE A 307 -36.99 32.68 8.01
N GLN A 308 -36.38 33.82 7.71
CA GLN A 308 -36.94 35.12 8.03
C GLN A 308 -38.21 35.40 7.22
N GLN A 309 -38.21 35.10 5.91
CA GLN A 309 -39.39 35.20 5.05
C GLN A 309 -40.54 34.34 5.59
N PHE A 310 -40.26 33.09 5.96
CA PHE A 310 -41.25 32.20 6.60
C PHE A 310 -41.85 32.81 7.87
N LYS A 311 -40.99 33.33 8.76
CA LYS A 311 -41.41 33.96 10.01
C LYS A 311 -42.32 35.17 9.75
N ASP A 312 -41.97 36.01 8.79
CA ASP A 312 -42.76 37.21 8.44
C ASP A 312 -44.14 36.82 7.87
N LEU A 313 -44.21 35.78 7.04
CA LEU A 313 -45.48 35.24 6.52
C LEU A 313 -46.36 34.68 7.66
N CYS A 314 -45.79 33.91 8.59
CA CYS A 314 -46.52 33.41 9.77
C CYS A 314 -47.05 34.55 10.66
N LYS A 315 -46.25 35.62 10.84
CA LYS A 315 -46.67 36.80 11.60
C LYS A 315 -47.82 37.54 10.91
N GLN A 316 -47.79 37.68 9.59
CA GLN A 316 -48.89 38.26 8.82
C GLN A 316 -50.16 37.41 8.94
N HIS A 317 -50.05 36.08 8.83
CA HIS A 317 -51.18 35.18 9.01
C HIS A 317 -51.82 35.31 10.40
N ARG A 318 -51.00 35.36 11.47
CA ARG A 318 -51.48 35.60 12.84
C ARG A 318 -52.31 36.87 12.93
N GLN A 319 -51.83 37.98 12.37
CA GLN A 319 -52.55 39.26 12.39
C GLN A 319 -53.88 39.19 11.63
N ILE A 320 -53.92 38.52 10.48
CA ILE A 320 -55.16 38.31 9.72
C ILE A 320 -56.15 37.49 10.53
N PHE A 321 -55.70 36.39 11.13
CA PHE A 321 -56.55 35.53 11.96
C PHE A 321 -57.14 36.29 13.15
N GLN A 322 -56.31 37.04 13.89
CA GLN A 322 -56.77 37.87 15.01
C GLN A 322 -57.78 38.93 14.55
N LYS A 323 -57.55 39.58 13.40
CA LYS A 323 -58.48 40.57 12.83
C LYS A 323 -59.82 39.94 12.41
N GLN A 324 -59.81 38.71 11.88
CA GLN A 324 -61.03 37.97 11.57
C GLN A 324 -61.83 37.63 12.83
N LEU A 325 -61.15 37.19 13.90
CA LEU A 325 -61.77 36.99 15.21
C LEU A 325 -62.36 38.30 15.76
N ALA A 326 -61.59 39.39 15.81
CA ALA A 326 -62.06 40.70 16.25
C ALA A 326 -63.34 41.17 15.54
N ARG A 327 -63.49 40.83 14.26
CA ARG A 327 -64.67 41.17 13.46
C ARG A 327 -65.89 40.31 13.80
N VAL A 328 -65.69 39.01 13.98
CA VAL A 328 -66.79 38.03 14.08
C VAL A 328 -67.30 37.87 15.52
N LEU A 329 -66.43 37.92 16.53
CA LEU A 329 -66.82 37.72 17.93
C LEU A 329 -67.93 38.70 18.39
N PRO A 330 -67.84 40.03 18.11
CA PRO A 330 -68.89 40.95 18.52
C PRO A 330 -70.20 40.76 17.76
N SER A 331 -70.12 40.35 16.49
CA SER A 331 -71.29 40.09 15.64
C SER A 331 -72.08 38.87 16.14
N ILE A 332 -71.39 37.78 16.51
CA ILE A 332 -72.01 36.58 17.09
C ILE A 332 -72.70 36.93 18.42
N ARG A 333 -71.96 37.59 19.33
CA ARG A 333 -72.47 37.99 20.65
C ARG A 333 -73.65 38.96 20.56
N GLY A 334 -73.66 39.84 19.55
CA GLY A 334 -74.75 40.77 19.28
C GLY A 334 -75.94 40.18 18.52
N GLY A 335 -75.86 38.93 18.07
CA GLY A 335 -76.93 38.25 17.34
C GLY A 335 -76.88 38.38 15.82
N GLY A 336 -75.93 39.14 15.26
CA GLY A 336 -75.82 39.44 13.83
C GLY A 336 -75.23 38.30 12.97
N GLN A 337 -74.50 37.37 13.59
CA GLN A 337 -73.98 36.16 12.94
C GLN A 337 -74.21 34.92 13.83
N GLU A 338 -74.21 33.75 13.22
CA GLU A 338 -74.20 32.46 13.92
C GLU A 338 -72.77 31.98 14.18
N GLU A 339 -72.60 31.12 15.20
CA GLU A 339 -71.31 30.51 15.56
C GLU A 339 -70.67 29.72 14.40
N GLY A 340 -71.46 29.22 13.45
CA GLY A 340 -70.96 28.55 12.24
C GLY A 340 -69.94 29.39 11.47
N THR A 341 -70.04 30.72 11.50
CA THR A 341 -69.06 31.63 10.89
C THR A 341 -67.66 31.46 11.49
N LEU A 342 -67.58 31.22 12.81
CA LEU A 342 -66.31 30.98 13.51
C LEU A 342 -65.77 29.58 13.18
N VAL A 343 -66.64 28.58 13.07
CA VAL A 343 -66.28 27.23 12.61
C VAL A 343 -65.65 27.28 11.22
N ASP A 344 -66.22 28.06 10.29
CA ASP A 344 -65.70 28.22 8.95
C ASP A 344 -64.31 28.88 8.93
N ILE A 345 -64.08 29.90 9.78
CA ILE A 345 -62.76 30.54 9.93
C ILE A 345 -61.73 29.53 10.44
N LEU A 346 -62.04 28.79 11.50
CA LEU A 346 -61.14 27.77 12.07
C LEU A 346 -60.85 26.64 11.06
N ALA A 347 -61.87 26.18 10.34
CA ALA A 347 -61.73 25.18 9.28
C ALA A 347 -60.90 25.71 8.10
N SER A 348 -60.99 27.01 7.78
CA SER A 348 -60.20 27.63 6.71
C SER A 348 -58.71 27.59 6.99
N VAL A 349 -58.28 27.80 8.25
CA VAL A 349 -56.86 27.69 8.65
C VAL A 349 -56.36 26.26 8.45
N ASN A 350 -57.12 25.26 8.88
CA ASN A 350 -56.76 23.85 8.73
C ASN A 350 -56.66 23.39 7.27
N ARG A 351 -57.42 24.00 6.36
CA ARG A 351 -57.37 23.72 4.90
C ARG A 351 -56.32 24.55 4.16
N SER A 352 -55.80 25.61 4.79
CA SER A 352 -54.80 26.50 4.21
C SER A 352 -53.38 25.90 4.27
N PRO A 353 -52.40 26.43 3.52
CA PRO A 353 -51.00 26.05 3.68
C PRO A 353 -50.41 26.46 5.06
N PHE A 354 -51.12 27.28 5.85
CA PHE A 354 -50.75 27.65 7.22
C PHE A 354 -51.18 26.62 8.29
N ASN A 355 -51.71 25.47 7.91
CA ASN A 355 -51.96 24.40 8.87
C ASN A 355 -50.65 23.98 9.57
N SER A 356 -50.74 23.61 10.85
CA SER A 356 -49.55 23.39 11.68
C SER A 356 -48.70 22.19 11.25
N GLN A 357 -49.26 21.22 10.55
CA GLN A 357 -48.47 20.13 9.98
C GLN A 357 -47.54 20.65 8.88
N SER A 358 -48.06 21.44 7.94
CA SER A 358 -47.29 21.98 6.82
C SER A 358 -46.19 22.95 7.28
N LEU A 359 -46.50 23.80 8.26
CA LEU A 359 -45.52 24.70 8.87
C LEU A 359 -44.38 23.94 9.57
N ARG A 360 -44.70 22.84 10.28
CA ARG A 360 -43.69 21.97 10.91
C ARG A 360 -42.83 21.23 9.88
N GLU A 361 -43.46 20.66 8.85
CA GLU A 361 -42.76 19.97 7.76
C GLU A 361 -41.72 20.88 7.07
N PHE A 362 -42.05 22.16 6.88
CA PHE A 362 -41.10 23.15 6.35
C PHE A 362 -39.90 23.35 7.28
N LEU A 363 -40.14 23.60 8.57
CA LEU A 363 -39.06 23.81 9.56
C LEU A 363 -38.17 22.57 9.71
N ASP A 364 -38.74 21.37 9.72
CA ASP A 364 -37.98 20.12 9.76
C ASP A 364 -37.13 19.94 8.50
N THR A 365 -37.65 20.32 7.34
CA THR A 365 -36.91 20.32 6.07
C THR A 365 -35.75 21.31 6.11
N ARG A 366 -35.94 22.55 6.60
CA ARG A 366 -34.86 23.53 6.78
C ARG A 366 -33.82 23.08 7.80
N LYS A 367 -34.24 22.43 8.89
CA LYS A 367 -33.33 21.84 9.87
C LYS A 367 -32.45 20.75 9.24
N ARG A 368 -33.01 19.92 8.36
CA ARG A 368 -32.26 18.90 7.61
C ARG A 368 -31.27 19.52 6.63
N GLU A 369 -31.65 20.59 5.92
CA GLU A 369 -30.73 21.35 5.05
C GLU A 369 -29.54 21.93 5.84
N VAL A 370 -29.81 22.58 6.97
CA VAL A 370 -28.76 23.12 7.86
C VAL A 370 -27.80 22.02 8.33
N ASN A 371 -28.34 20.86 8.73
CA ASN A 371 -27.51 19.72 9.13
C ASN A 371 -26.71 19.14 7.96
N PHE A 372 -27.29 19.12 6.76
CA PHE A 372 -26.61 18.68 5.55
C PHE A 372 -25.40 19.56 5.28
N VAL A 373 -25.58 20.88 5.17
CA VAL A 373 -24.49 21.85 4.98
C VAL A 373 -23.42 21.72 6.06
N LYS A 374 -23.83 21.63 7.33
CA LYS A 374 -22.91 21.45 8.47
C LYS A 374 -22.04 20.20 8.33
N SER A 375 -22.59 19.10 7.82
CA SER A 375 -21.82 17.86 7.63
C SER A 375 -20.67 18.02 6.63
N TYR A 376 -20.87 18.81 5.57
CA TYR A 376 -19.83 19.11 4.58
C TYR A 376 -18.79 20.10 5.12
N LEU A 377 -19.22 21.12 5.86
CA LEU A 377 -18.28 22.01 6.54
C LEU A 377 -17.43 21.27 7.59
N THR A 378 -17.96 20.20 8.18
CA THR A 378 -17.16 19.33 9.07
C THR A 378 -16.11 18.53 8.30
N ILE A 379 -16.40 18.13 7.05
CA ILE A 379 -15.41 17.49 6.17
C ILE A 379 -14.31 18.50 5.79
N LEU A 380 -14.70 19.74 5.50
CA LEU A 380 -13.85 20.83 5.00
C LEU A 380 -13.44 21.84 6.09
N SER A 381 -13.29 21.41 7.34
CA SER A 381 -13.09 22.30 8.50
C SER A 381 -11.86 23.20 8.44
N ASP A 382 -10.84 22.78 7.69
CA ASP A 382 -9.55 23.46 7.57
C ASP A 382 -9.52 24.45 6.39
N ILE A 383 -10.64 24.58 5.66
CA ILE A 383 -10.77 25.44 4.49
C ILE A 383 -11.64 26.64 4.86
N ASP A 384 -11.21 27.83 4.45
CA ASP A 384 -11.90 29.07 4.76
C ASP A 384 -13.29 29.13 4.11
N VAL A 385 -14.30 29.43 4.91
CA VAL A 385 -15.68 29.60 4.46
C VAL A 385 -15.97 31.08 4.21
N ILE A 386 -16.48 31.38 3.02
CA ILE A 386 -16.83 32.72 2.55
C ILE A 386 -18.34 32.88 2.60
N SER A 387 -18.79 33.95 3.25
CA SER A 387 -20.21 34.26 3.46
C SER A 387 -20.84 35.18 2.42
N SER A 388 -20.07 35.71 1.46
CA SER A 388 -20.58 36.60 0.41
C SER A 388 -19.85 36.43 -0.92
N GLN A 389 -20.57 36.67 -2.01
CA GLN A 389 -20.00 36.65 -3.36
C GLN A 389 -18.88 37.68 -3.54
N ASN A 390 -19.04 38.90 -3.03
CA ASN A 390 -18.02 39.95 -3.13
C ASN A 390 -16.67 39.52 -2.54
N LYS A 391 -16.68 38.82 -1.39
CA LYS A 391 -15.45 38.35 -0.75
C LYS A 391 -14.79 37.21 -1.54
N LEU A 392 -15.57 36.41 -2.26
CA LEU A 392 -15.03 35.42 -3.19
C LEU A 392 -14.35 36.11 -4.39
N GLU A 393 -15.00 37.13 -4.96
CA GLU A 393 -14.43 37.93 -6.06
C GLU A 393 -13.12 38.62 -5.64
N GLU A 394 -13.05 39.19 -4.42
CA GLU A 394 -11.81 39.75 -3.86
C GLU A 394 -10.67 38.72 -3.79
N ILE A 395 -10.97 37.48 -3.38
CA ILE A 395 -9.97 36.40 -3.28
C ILE A 395 -9.52 35.92 -4.66
N VAL A 396 -10.46 35.83 -5.61
CA VAL A 396 -10.19 35.42 -6.99
C VAL A 396 -9.31 36.44 -7.73
N LEU A 397 -9.53 37.74 -7.48
CA LEU A 397 -8.78 38.83 -8.12
C LEU A 397 -7.45 39.17 -7.42
N ASP A 398 -7.12 38.53 -6.30
CA ASP A 398 -5.85 38.74 -5.62
C ASP A 398 -4.68 38.18 -6.46
N PRO A 399 -3.72 38.99 -6.91
CA PRO A 399 -2.63 38.56 -7.77
C PRO A 399 -1.67 37.54 -7.12
N GLN A 400 -1.73 37.33 -5.80
CA GLN A 400 -0.99 36.25 -5.14
C GLN A 400 -1.59 34.86 -5.46
N ASN A 401 -2.89 34.81 -5.76
CA ASN A 401 -3.62 33.58 -6.03
C ASN A 401 -3.65 33.30 -7.54
N VAL A 402 -2.70 32.51 -8.03
CA VAL A 402 -2.72 32.04 -9.43
C VAL A 402 -3.89 31.09 -9.67
N PHE A 403 -4.18 30.21 -8.71
CA PHE A 403 -5.32 29.31 -8.77
C PHE A 403 -6.22 29.48 -7.55
N VAL A 404 -7.53 29.57 -7.77
CA VAL A 404 -8.51 29.48 -6.69
C VAL A 404 -9.41 28.27 -6.93
N VAL A 405 -9.37 27.31 -6.00
CA VAL A 405 -10.23 26.13 -6.00
C VAL A 405 -11.33 26.37 -4.98
N SER A 406 -12.58 26.42 -5.44
CA SER A 406 -13.71 26.79 -4.60
C SER A 406 -14.74 25.67 -4.54
N PHE A 407 -15.07 25.18 -3.35
CA PHE A 407 -16.22 24.31 -3.15
C PHE A 407 -17.48 25.17 -3.01
N ILE A 408 -18.38 25.10 -3.98
CA ILE A 408 -19.57 25.94 -4.08
C ILE A 408 -20.81 25.11 -3.76
N PHE A 409 -21.60 25.53 -2.78
CA PHE A 409 -22.98 25.08 -2.64
C PHE A 409 -23.87 25.81 -3.65
N THR A 410 -24.37 25.08 -4.65
CA THR A 410 -25.05 25.67 -5.80
C THR A 410 -26.56 25.78 -5.63
N SER A 411 -27.13 24.88 -4.82
CA SER A 411 -28.59 24.78 -4.62
C SER A 411 -29.14 25.53 -3.40
N LEU A 412 -28.30 26.17 -2.57
CA LEU A 412 -28.80 26.93 -1.40
C LEU A 412 -29.70 28.11 -1.81
N HIS A 413 -29.46 28.66 -2.99
CA HIS A 413 -30.19 29.78 -3.57
C HIS A 413 -31.52 29.37 -4.23
N GLU A 414 -31.80 28.07 -4.41
CA GLU A 414 -33.04 27.60 -5.05
C GLU A 414 -34.27 28.21 -4.36
N GLU A 415 -35.24 28.66 -5.16
CA GLU A 415 -36.50 29.20 -4.63
C GLU A 415 -37.26 28.10 -3.88
N GLU A 416 -37.98 28.48 -2.81
CA GLU A 416 -38.75 27.55 -1.99
C GLU A 416 -40.23 27.59 -2.38
N PRO A 417 -40.76 26.57 -3.09
CA PRO A 417 -42.14 26.58 -3.58
C PRO A 417 -43.18 26.71 -2.47
N PHE A 418 -42.87 26.18 -1.27
CA PHE A 418 -43.75 26.29 -0.12
C PHE A 418 -43.90 27.75 0.36
N LEU A 419 -42.83 28.55 0.36
CA LEU A 419 -42.90 29.95 0.76
C LEU A 419 -43.75 30.77 -0.23
N LEU A 420 -43.64 30.47 -1.53
CA LEU A 420 -44.50 31.06 -2.55
C LEU A 420 -45.97 30.72 -2.30
N SER A 421 -46.29 29.46 -1.98
CA SER A 421 -47.67 29.05 -1.69
C SER A 421 -48.27 29.76 -0.46
N LEU A 422 -47.47 30.05 0.57
CA LEU A 422 -47.90 30.83 1.73
C LEU A 422 -48.17 32.30 1.35
N GLN A 423 -47.29 32.87 0.53
CA GLN A 423 -47.41 34.24 0.06
C GLN A 423 -48.64 34.43 -0.84
N ASP A 424 -48.85 33.53 -1.80
CA ASP A 424 -50.01 33.53 -2.71
C ASP A 424 -51.33 33.45 -1.92
N TRP A 425 -51.40 32.53 -0.95
CA TRP A 425 -52.58 32.40 -0.10
C TRP A 425 -52.88 33.68 0.70
N LEU A 426 -51.85 34.32 1.28
CA LEU A 426 -52.04 35.58 2.01
C LEU A 426 -52.55 36.69 1.07
N GLN A 427 -51.98 36.78 -0.14
CA GLN A 427 -52.39 37.77 -1.13
C GLN A 427 -53.84 37.55 -1.58
N GLU A 428 -54.28 36.31 -1.75
CA GLU A 428 -55.69 35.97 -2.01
C GLU A 428 -56.61 36.41 -0.87
N GLN A 429 -56.21 36.24 0.40
CA GLN A 429 -57.02 36.69 1.54
C GLN A 429 -57.19 38.21 1.58
N PHE A 430 -56.19 38.97 1.12
CA PHE A 430 -56.32 40.43 0.95
C PHE A 430 -57.25 40.78 -0.21
N LEU A 431 -57.12 40.09 -1.35
CA LEU A 431 -57.92 40.33 -2.55
C LEU A 431 -59.38 39.91 -2.39
N GLN A 432 -59.73 38.95 -1.54
CA GLN A 432 -61.11 38.57 -1.26
C GLN A 432 -61.93 39.67 -0.53
N GLN A 433 -61.35 40.84 -0.24
CA GLN A 433 -62.10 42.07 0.07
C GLN A 433 -62.60 42.82 -1.17
N SER A 434 -62.22 42.40 -2.38
CA SER A 434 -62.67 42.90 -3.69
C SER A 434 -62.88 41.73 -4.67
N ASP A 435 -64.13 41.32 -4.83
CA ASP A 435 -64.66 40.33 -5.79
C ASP A 435 -64.24 38.86 -5.65
N LYS A 436 -65.26 37.99 -5.63
CA LYS A 436 -65.16 36.53 -5.57
C LYS A 436 -64.79 35.97 -6.96
N SER A 437 -63.58 35.44 -7.09
CA SER A 437 -63.28 34.40 -8.09
C SER A 437 -62.55 33.24 -7.41
N THR A 438 -63.24 32.10 -7.33
CA THR A 438 -62.71 30.81 -6.87
C THR A 438 -61.71 30.27 -7.89
N LYS A 439 -60.41 30.33 -7.58
CA LYS A 439 -59.42 29.42 -8.14
C LYS A 439 -58.97 28.49 -7.01
N SER A 440 -58.95 27.19 -7.31
CA SER A 440 -58.33 26.19 -6.44
C SER A 440 -56.83 26.49 -6.30
N PRO A 441 -56.22 26.28 -5.12
CA PRO A 441 -54.79 26.44 -4.96
C PRO A 441 -54.06 25.58 -6.00
N PRO A 442 -52.99 26.09 -6.64
CA PRO A 442 -52.17 25.26 -7.53
C PRO A 442 -51.69 24.03 -6.77
N GLU A 443 -51.89 22.83 -7.33
CA GLU A 443 -51.21 21.64 -6.83
C GLU A 443 -49.69 21.88 -6.95
N VAL A 444 -49.06 22.24 -5.84
CA VAL A 444 -47.60 22.29 -5.75
C VAL A 444 -47.11 20.85 -5.88
N LYS A 445 -46.62 20.48 -7.06
CA LYS A 445 -45.87 19.24 -7.24
C LYS A 445 -44.75 19.22 -6.20
N LYS A 446 -44.81 18.30 -5.24
CA LYS A 446 -43.75 18.06 -4.25
C LYS A 446 -42.49 17.57 -4.98
N GLY A 447 -41.68 18.50 -5.46
CA GLY A 447 -40.29 18.23 -5.81
C GLY A 447 -39.53 17.79 -4.55
N LYS A 448 -38.66 16.80 -4.66
CA LYS A 448 -37.75 16.44 -3.55
C LYS A 448 -36.80 17.60 -3.30
N ALA A 449 -36.49 17.87 -2.03
CA ALA A 449 -35.49 18.87 -1.69
C ALA A 449 -34.12 18.48 -2.28
N TRP A 450 -33.32 19.46 -2.70
CA TRP A 450 -32.05 19.21 -3.41
C TRP A 450 -31.07 18.34 -2.61
N PHE A 451 -31.09 18.43 -1.28
CA PHE A 451 -30.25 17.65 -0.36
C PHE A 451 -30.80 16.25 -0.04
N GLU A 452 -31.97 15.89 -0.60
CA GLU A 452 -32.53 14.54 -0.54
C GLU A 452 -32.35 13.76 -1.86
N ASP A 453 -31.88 14.43 -2.91
CA ASP A 453 -31.61 13.81 -4.19
C ASP A 453 -30.33 12.96 -4.14
N LYS A 454 -30.43 11.68 -4.50
CA LYS A 454 -29.32 10.72 -4.35
C LYS A 454 -28.12 11.05 -5.25
N GLU A 455 -28.37 11.55 -6.45
CA GLU A 455 -27.33 11.85 -7.42
C GLU A 455 -26.60 13.13 -7.01
N ARG A 456 -27.35 14.20 -6.72
CA ARG A 456 -26.78 15.48 -6.23
C ARG A 456 -25.96 15.28 -4.95
N THR A 457 -26.47 14.47 -4.02
CA THR A 457 -25.76 14.19 -2.76
C THR A 457 -24.54 13.29 -2.94
N HIS A 458 -24.55 12.38 -3.92
CA HIS A 458 -23.37 11.60 -4.28
C HIS A 458 -22.26 12.48 -4.86
N ASN A 459 -22.60 13.34 -5.82
CA ASN A 459 -21.68 14.25 -6.48
C ASN A 459 -21.08 15.25 -5.48
N ALA A 460 -21.91 15.87 -4.63
CA ALA A 460 -21.45 16.75 -3.57
C ALA A 460 -20.47 16.06 -2.59
N ARG A 461 -20.74 14.80 -2.23
CA ARG A 461 -19.86 13.99 -1.37
C ARG A 461 -18.52 13.69 -2.03
N GLN A 462 -18.55 13.32 -3.30
CA GLN A 462 -17.33 13.03 -4.06
C GLN A 462 -16.48 14.29 -4.22
N ALA A 463 -17.10 15.41 -4.59
CA ALA A 463 -16.46 16.72 -4.66
C ALA A 463 -15.84 17.11 -3.33
N ALA A 464 -16.58 17.06 -2.22
CA ALA A 464 -16.06 17.46 -0.90
C ALA A 464 -14.91 16.57 -0.43
N LYS A 465 -14.99 15.26 -0.68
CA LYS A 465 -13.89 14.33 -0.36
C LYS A 465 -12.66 14.62 -1.21
N SER A 466 -12.83 14.81 -2.52
CA SER A 466 -11.73 15.14 -3.43
C SER A 466 -11.07 16.47 -3.05
N MET A 467 -11.87 17.48 -2.69
CA MET A 467 -11.40 18.78 -2.22
C MET A 467 -10.58 18.65 -0.93
N LYS A 468 -11.05 17.89 0.05
CA LYS A 468 -10.32 17.66 1.31
C LYS A 468 -8.98 16.96 1.07
N ASP A 469 -9.01 15.87 0.31
CA ASP A 469 -7.81 15.08 0.03
C ASP A 469 -6.79 15.92 -0.75
N PHE A 470 -7.24 16.69 -1.75
CA PHE A 470 -6.38 17.58 -2.52
C PHE A 470 -5.83 18.75 -1.70
N PHE A 471 -6.67 19.39 -0.87
CA PHE A 471 -6.24 20.44 0.06
C PHE A 471 -5.10 19.96 0.97
N SER A 472 -5.23 18.77 1.57
CA SER A 472 -4.23 18.23 2.50
C SER A 472 -2.82 18.09 1.91
N ILE A 473 -2.72 17.92 0.59
CA ILE A 473 -1.45 17.76 -0.14
C ILE A 473 -0.91 19.10 -0.66
N ASN A 474 -1.79 20.07 -0.92
CA ASN A 474 -1.44 21.32 -1.61
C ASN A 474 -1.55 22.56 -0.71
N GLN A 475 -1.84 22.42 0.58
CA GLN A 475 -1.95 23.54 1.53
C GLN A 475 -0.70 24.41 1.66
N SER A 476 0.49 23.87 1.34
CA SER A 476 1.76 24.61 1.37
C SER A 476 2.06 25.37 0.07
N ASN A 477 1.21 25.25 -0.95
CA ASN A 477 1.39 25.94 -2.22
C ASN A 477 0.79 27.35 -2.13
N GLU A 478 1.65 28.35 -1.95
CA GLU A 478 1.24 29.77 -1.81
C GLU A 478 0.49 30.32 -3.02
N LYS A 479 0.61 29.68 -4.20
CA LYS A 479 -0.08 30.09 -5.42
C LYS A 479 -1.52 29.60 -5.53
N VAL A 480 -1.96 28.72 -4.62
CA VAL A 480 -3.27 28.06 -4.68
C VAL A 480 -4.07 28.38 -3.45
N ARG A 481 -5.26 28.94 -3.65
CA ARG A 481 -6.19 29.25 -2.57
C ARG A 481 -7.39 28.31 -2.59
N PHE A 482 -7.76 27.79 -1.43
CA PHE A 482 -8.91 26.91 -1.25
C PHE A 482 -9.97 27.60 -0.42
N VAL A 483 -11.21 27.60 -0.89
CA VAL A 483 -12.33 28.27 -0.22
C VAL A 483 -13.64 27.48 -0.35
N VAL A 484 -14.56 27.69 0.58
CA VAL A 484 -15.94 27.20 0.51
C VAL A 484 -16.87 28.40 0.39
N ALA A 485 -17.80 28.38 -0.56
CA ALA A 485 -18.78 29.46 -0.72
C ALA A 485 -20.15 28.92 -1.18
N SER A 486 -21.11 29.84 -1.37
CA SER A 486 -22.43 29.57 -1.94
C SER A 486 -22.66 30.52 -3.11
N LEU A 487 -23.02 29.99 -4.27
CA LEU A 487 -23.39 30.76 -5.47
C LEU A 487 -24.48 30.00 -6.22
N PRO A 488 -25.50 30.67 -6.80
CA PRO A 488 -26.53 29.99 -7.57
C PRO A 488 -25.96 29.39 -8.87
N ASP A 489 -26.21 28.10 -9.11
CA ASP A 489 -25.90 27.44 -10.39
C ASP A 489 -26.91 26.34 -10.70
N VAL A 490 -27.64 26.51 -11.81
CA VAL A 490 -28.68 25.58 -12.26
C VAL A 490 -28.07 24.42 -13.06
N ASP A 491 -26.93 24.64 -13.71
CA ASP A 491 -26.28 23.64 -14.56
C ASP A 491 -25.55 22.57 -13.72
N ASN A 492 -25.11 22.95 -12.52
CA ASN A 492 -24.38 22.07 -11.60
C ASN A 492 -25.07 22.00 -10.23
N PRO A 493 -26.24 21.34 -10.10
CA PRO A 493 -27.05 21.39 -8.88
C PRO A 493 -26.43 20.63 -7.70
N GLY A 494 -26.72 21.10 -6.49
CA GLY A 494 -26.21 20.55 -5.23
C GLY A 494 -24.95 21.26 -4.75
N ALA A 495 -23.79 20.70 -5.07
CA ALA A 495 -22.51 21.34 -4.82
C ALA A 495 -21.47 20.91 -5.86
N SER A 496 -20.56 21.81 -6.21
CA SER A 496 -19.56 21.60 -7.25
C SER A 496 -18.24 22.29 -6.90
N ILE A 497 -17.15 21.91 -7.56
CA ILE A 497 -15.85 22.57 -7.44
C ILE A 497 -15.65 23.50 -8.63
N TYR A 498 -15.44 24.77 -8.33
CA TYR A 498 -15.08 25.78 -9.30
C TYR A 498 -13.56 25.97 -9.31
N LEU A 499 -13.00 26.13 -10.50
CA LEU A 499 -11.59 26.44 -10.70
C LEU A 499 -11.45 27.80 -11.38
N TYR A 500 -10.72 28.70 -10.72
CA TYR A 500 -10.26 29.96 -11.29
C TYR A 500 -8.75 29.90 -11.55
N GLU A 501 -8.29 30.51 -12.64
CA GLU A 501 -6.89 30.65 -13.05
C GLU A 501 -6.65 32.12 -13.42
N ASP A 502 -5.70 32.78 -12.76
CA ASP A 502 -5.34 34.19 -12.96
C ASP A 502 -6.55 35.16 -12.92
N GLY A 503 -7.51 34.88 -12.04
CA GLY A 503 -8.74 35.67 -11.87
C GLY A 503 -9.92 35.27 -12.77
N ASP A 504 -9.69 34.42 -13.79
CA ASP A 504 -10.72 33.97 -14.71
C ASP A 504 -11.32 32.62 -14.29
N LEU A 505 -12.64 32.47 -14.43
CA LEU A 505 -13.33 31.19 -14.19
C LEU A 505 -13.06 30.21 -15.33
N VAL A 506 -12.28 29.16 -15.06
CA VAL A 506 -11.91 28.12 -16.04
C VAL A 506 -12.95 27.01 -16.10
N SER A 507 -13.48 26.58 -14.95
CA SER A 507 -14.46 25.50 -14.89
C SER A 507 -15.40 25.65 -13.69
N LYS A 508 -16.67 25.32 -13.91
CA LYS A 508 -17.73 25.24 -12.88
C LYS A 508 -17.97 23.83 -12.35
N ASN A 509 -17.33 22.83 -12.95
CA ASN A 509 -17.43 21.42 -12.55
C ASN A 509 -16.07 20.76 -12.68
N PHE A 510 -15.10 21.31 -11.96
CA PHE A 510 -13.72 20.84 -12.00
C PHE A 510 -13.57 19.61 -11.11
N GLU A 511 -13.33 18.44 -11.72
CA GLU A 511 -13.04 17.23 -10.98
C GLU A 511 -11.56 17.17 -10.59
N LEU A 512 -11.26 17.35 -9.32
CA LEU A 512 -9.89 17.24 -8.81
C LEU A 512 -9.37 15.80 -8.99
N PRO A 513 -8.10 15.61 -9.44
CA PRO A 513 -7.51 14.29 -9.55
C PRO A 513 -7.59 13.51 -8.24
N SER A 514 -8.24 12.35 -8.29
CA SER A 514 -8.36 11.46 -7.14
C SER A 514 -7.09 10.63 -6.93
N LYS A 515 -6.96 10.04 -5.73
CA LYS A 515 -5.89 9.10 -5.42
C LYS A 515 -5.87 7.97 -6.47
N PRO A 516 -4.78 7.78 -7.21
CA PRO A 516 -4.73 6.77 -8.25
C PRO A 516 -4.53 5.36 -7.68
N LEU A 517 -4.80 4.34 -8.50
CA LEU A 517 -4.53 2.94 -8.15
C LEU A 517 -3.03 2.63 -8.29
N PRO A 518 -2.50 1.60 -7.60
CA PRO A 518 -1.11 1.17 -7.74
C PRO A 518 -0.73 0.86 -9.20
N PHE A 519 0.57 0.91 -9.50
CA PHE A 519 1.07 0.53 -10.82
C PHE A 519 0.76 -0.94 -11.16
N LEU A 520 0.53 -1.21 -12.45
CA LEU A 520 0.64 -2.57 -12.99
C LEU A 520 2.05 -2.78 -13.56
N ILE A 521 2.68 -3.89 -13.19
CA ILE A 521 3.98 -4.28 -13.74
C ILE A 521 3.74 -4.87 -15.12
N THR A 522 4.35 -4.28 -16.16
CA THR A 522 4.21 -4.77 -17.53
C THR A 522 5.44 -5.53 -17.98
N GLU A 523 6.63 -5.07 -17.58
CA GLU A 523 7.89 -5.70 -17.93
C GLU A 523 8.90 -5.54 -16.79
N LEU A 524 9.63 -6.61 -16.50
CA LEU A 524 10.62 -6.67 -15.43
C LEU A 524 11.91 -7.24 -16.00
N ARG A 525 13.00 -6.46 -15.95
CA ARG A 525 14.33 -6.85 -16.42
C ARG A 525 15.34 -6.76 -15.28
N HIS A 526 16.58 -7.15 -15.56
CA HIS A 526 17.68 -7.02 -14.60
C HIS A 526 18.10 -5.56 -14.33
N ASP A 527 17.90 -4.67 -15.31
CA ASP A 527 18.36 -3.27 -15.29
C ASP A 527 17.23 -2.25 -15.35
N SER A 528 15.99 -2.70 -15.52
CA SER A 528 14.85 -1.83 -15.78
C SER A 528 13.52 -2.42 -15.32
N ILE A 529 12.59 -1.54 -14.97
CA ILE A 529 11.21 -1.87 -14.60
C ILE A 529 10.27 -1.00 -15.41
N GLN A 530 9.33 -1.63 -16.11
CA GLN A 530 8.26 -0.95 -16.84
C GLN A 530 6.94 -1.10 -16.09
N LEU A 531 6.29 0.03 -15.83
CA LEU A 531 5.06 0.14 -15.07
C LEU A 531 3.98 0.83 -15.92
N LYS A 532 2.73 0.41 -15.77
CA LYS A 532 1.55 1.06 -16.36
C LYS A 532 0.80 1.86 -15.30
N PHE A 533 0.53 3.13 -15.60
CA PHE A 533 -0.29 4.00 -14.76
C PHE A 533 -1.75 3.53 -14.72
N GLN A 534 -2.39 3.66 -13.56
CA GLN A 534 -3.79 3.35 -13.31
C GLN A 534 -4.50 4.55 -12.62
N PRO A 535 -4.72 5.66 -13.33
CA PRO A 535 -5.42 6.80 -12.76
C PRO A 535 -6.84 6.41 -12.32
N ALA A 536 -7.36 7.07 -11.29
CA ALA A 536 -8.76 6.92 -10.89
C ALA A 536 -9.69 7.51 -11.96
N GLU A 537 -10.89 6.96 -12.12
CA GLU A 537 -11.87 7.45 -13.10
C GLU A 537 -12.28 8.90 -12.84
N TYR A 538 -12.57 9.25 -11.59
CA TYR A 538 -12.94 10.62 -11.20
C TYR A 538 -11.73 11.56 -11.19
N GLY A 539 -11.85 12.68 -11.89
CA GLY A 539 -10.77 13.65 -12.05
C GLY A 539 -9.70 13.27 -13.06
N MET A 540 -9.90 12.19 -13.84
CA MET A 540 -8.94 11.77 -14.88
C MET A 540 -8.73 12.86 -15.94
N ALA A 541 -9.80 13.55 -16.33
CA ALA A 541 -9.77 14.59 -17.37
C ALA A 541 -8.93 15.82 -16.98
N ALA A 542 -8.70 16.05 -15.69
CA ALA A 542 -7.92 17.17 -15.18
C ALA A 542 -6.42 16.87 -15.09
N ILE A 543 -6.01 15.60 -15.22
CA ILE A 543 -4.62 15.18 -15.10
C ILE A 543 -3.83 15.75 -16.28
N SER A 544 -2.64 16.28 -16.01
CA SER A 544 -1.70 16.80 -17.02
C SER A 544 -0.38 16.02 -17.05
N SER A 545 0.03 15.46 -15.90
CA SER A 545 1.25 14.67 -15.75
C SER A 545 1.19 13.79 -14.50
N TYR A 546 2.19 12.93 -14.29
CA TYR A 546 2.35 12.13 -13.08
C TYR A 546 3.65 12.48 -12.34
N LEU A 547 3.64 12.33 -11.03
CA LEU A 547 4.84 12.40 -10.19
C LEU A 547 5.08 11.03 -9.57
N VAL A 548 6.11 10.33 -10.04
CA VAL A 548 6.51 9.02 -9.58
C VAL A 548 7.51 9.15 -8.44
N GLU A 549 7.24 8.44 -7.35
CA GLU A 549 8.07 8.32 -6.17
C GLU A 549 8.52 6.86 -6.06
N TYR A 550 9.82 6.62 -6.00
CA TYR A 550 10.36 5.26 -5.86
C TYR A 550 11.54 5.22 -4.89
N LYS A 551 11.74 4.08 -4.26
CA LYS A 551 12.86 3.83 -3.35
C LYS A 551 13.29 2.37 -3.43
N VAL A 552 14.53 2.09 -3.02
CA VAL A 552 14.95 0.72 -2.70
C VAL A 552 14.21 0.29 -1.43
N ALA A 553 13.69 -0.94 -1.37
CA ALA A 553 12.76 -1.38 -0.33
C ALA A 553 13.30 -1.15 1.10
N ASP A 554 14.58 -1.44 1.30
CA ASP A 554 15.29 -1.28 2.59
C ASP A 554 15.82 0.13 2.85
N GLU A 555 15.65 1.06 1.90
CA GLU A 555 16.04 2.46 2.06
C GLU A 555 14.83 3.34 2.39
N GLU A 556 15.06 4.40 3.17
CA GLU A 556 14.03 5.41 3.47
C GLU A 556 14.00 6.54 2.43
N LYS A 557 15.05 6.67 1.61
CA LYS A 557 15.22 7.80 0.70
C LYS A 557 14.41 7.62 -0.59
N TRP A 558 13.39 8.47 -0.76
CA TRP A 558 12.61 8.54 -1.99
C TRP A 558 13.35 9.29 -3.11
N LYS A 559 13.21 8.77 -4.32
CA LYS A 559 13.59 9.43 -5.58
C LYS A 559 12.32 9.86 -6.31
N LEU A 560 12.34 11.05 -6.90
CA LEU A 560 11.20 11.71 -7.52
C LEU A 560 11.43 11.89 -9.02
N VAL A 561 10.47 11.46 -9.84
CA VAL A 561 10.50 11.64 -11.30
C VAL A 561 9.15 12.17 -11.77
N ARG A 562 9.14 13.31 -12.45
CA ARG A 562 7.93 13.87 -13.05
C ARG A 562 7.84 13.50 -14.52
N THR A 563 6.68 13.04 -14.99
CA THR A 563 6.44 12.83 -16.42
C THR A 563 6.15 14.16 -17.11
N GLU A 564 6.45 14.24 -18.41
CA GLU A 564 6.17 15.45 -19.21
C GLU A 564 4.71 15.53 -19.65
N ASP A 565 4.01 14.39 -19.65
CA ASP A 565 2.70 14.18 -20.25
C ASP A 565 1.92 13.06 -19.54
N MET A 566 0.71 12.79 -20.05
CA MET A 566 -0.21 11.74 -19.58
C MET A 566 0.12 10.35 -20.18
N ARG A 567 1.40 10.05 -20.41
CA ARG A 567 1.82 8.75 -20.94
C ARG A 567 1.23 7.60 -20.10
N GLU A 568 0.84 6.50 -20.75
CA GLU A 568 0.29 5.32 -20.06
C GLU A 568 1.37 4.50 -19.32
N MET A 569 2.62 4.62 -19.77
CA MET A 569 3.72 3.75 -19.35
C MET A 569 4.88 4.56 -18.75
N PHE A 570 5.48 4.04 -17.69
CA PHE A 570 6.67 4.56 -17.04
C PHE A 570 7.79 3.51 -17.12
N LEU A 571 8.94 3.88 -17.69
CA LEU A 571 10.10 3.01 -17.80
C LEU A 571 11.24 3.59 -16.97
N LEU A 572 11.65 2.87 -15.93
CA LEU A 572 12.82 3.20 -15.12
C LEU A 572 13.99 2.30 -15.55
N LYS A 573 15.13 2.91 -15.92
CA LYS A 573 16.34 2.22 -16.40
C LYS A 573 17.49 2.38 -15.41
N ASP A 574 18.62 1.73 -15.72
CA ASP A 574 19.91 1.82 -15.01
C ASP A 574 19.80 1.35 -13.54
N LEU A 575 18.98 0.33 -13.31
CA LEU A 575 18.76 -0.26 -11.99
C LEU A 575 19.77 -1.37 -11.70
N PRO A 576 20.31 -1.45 -10.48
CA PRO A 576 21.05 -2.63 -10.03
C PRO A 576 20.21 -3.93 -10.13
N PRO A 577 20.82 -5.05 -10.57
CA PRO A 577 20.16 -6.36 -10.61
C PRO A 577 19.89 -6.90 -9.20
N ASN A 578 18.93 -7.82 -9.09
CA ASN A 578 18.54 -8.47 -7.83
C ASN A 578 18.17 -7.51 -6.68
N THR A 579 17.69 -6.31 -7.00
CA THR A 579 17.39 -5.25 -6.03
C THR A 579 15.90 -4.99 -5.95
N GLU A 580 15.37 -4.84 -4.74
CA GLU A 580 13.94 -4.64 -4.50
C GLU A 580 13.58 -3.16 -4.48
N TYR A 581 12.58 -2.77 -5.26
CA TYR A 581 12.07 -1.41 -5.37
C TYR A 581 10.61 -1.34 -4.98
N GLN A 582 10.21 -0.22 -4.41
CA GLN A 582 8.82 0.12 -4.16
C GLN A 582 8.48 1.42 -4.85
N PHE A 583 7.28 1.47 -5.42
CA PHE A 583 6.81 2.60 -6.24
C PHE A 583 5.46 3.11 -5.74
N GLN A 584 5.28 4.41 -5.82
CA GLN A 584 3.98 5.05 -5.75
C GLN A 584 3.98 6.25 -6.69
N TYR A 585 2.81 6.80 -7.01
CA TYR A 585 2.74 8.00 -7.83
C TYR A 585 1.52 8.83 -7.51
N ALA A 586 1.63 10.14 -7.76
CA ALA A 586 0.52 11.08 -7.68
C ALA A 586 0.15 11.58 -9.07
N ALA A 587 -1.15 11.77 -9.30
CA ALA A 587 -1.66 12.45 -10.48
C ALA A 587 -1.53 13.96 -10.29
N CYS A 588 -1.01 14.67 -11.29
CA CYS A 588 -0.82 16.12 -11.25
C CYS A 588 -1.78 16.82 -12.22
N CYS A 589 -2.32 17.95 -11.81
CA CYS A 589 -3.09 18.89 -12.62
C CYS A 589 -2.47 20.29 -12.48
N LYS A 590 -3.00 21.31 -13.18
CA LYS A 590 -2.42 22.67 -13.12
C LYS A 590 -2.33 23.23 -11.69
N PRO A 591 -3.39 23.14 -10.85
CA PRO A 591 -3.34 23.70 -9.49
C PRO A 591 -2.44 22.90 -8.54
N GLY A 592 -2.18 21.61 -8.79
CA GLY A 592 -1.47 20.79 -7.82
C GLY A 592 -1.52 19.29 -8.09
N ARG A 593 -1.26 18.49 -7.06
CA ARG A 593 -1.22 17.01 -7.17
C ARG A 593 -2.19 16.31 -6.23
N SER A 594 -2.63 15.13 -6.63
CA SER A 594 -3.41 14.21 -5.80
C SER A 594 -2.55 13.65 -4.65
N LYS A 595 -3.20 12.93 -3.75
CA LYS A 595 -2.51 11.97 -2.88
C LYS A 595 -1.85 10.87 -3.73
N SER A 596 -0.68 10.40 -3.32
CA SER A 596 0.01 9.28 -3.99
C SER A 596 -0.81 7.98 -3.89
N SER A 597 -0.65 7.09 -4.86
CA SER A 597 -1.20 5.73 -4.87
C SER A 597 -0.77 4.96 -3.62
N ASP A 598 -1.43 3.82 -3.35
CA ASP A 598 -0.83 2.87 -2.41
C ASP A 598 0.51 2.37 -2.95
N LEU A 599 1.41 2.09 -2.02
CA LEU A 599 2.75 1.60 -2.31
C LEU A 599 2.67 0.22 -2.95
N THR A 600 3.40 0.00 -4.05
CA THR A 600 3.49 -1.35 -4.63
C THR A 600 4.14 -2.32 -3.64
N PRO A 601 3.81 -3.63 -3.70
CA PRO A 601 4.67 -4.65 -3.11
C PRO A 601 6.12 -4.49 -3.62
N PRO A 602 7.14 -4.93 -2.86
CA PRO A 602 8.53 -4.92 -3.33
C PRO A 602 8.68 -5.65 -4.66
N ILE A 603 9.16 -4.95 -5.68
CA ILE A 603 9.42 -5.45 -7.03
C ILE A 603 10.91 -5.68 -7.16
N LYS A 604 11.32 -6.92 -7.32
CA LYS A 604 12.73 -7.29 -7.43
C LYS A 604 13.19 -7.31 -8.88
N THR A 605 14.21 -6.53 -9.24
CA THR A 605 14.85 -6.65 -10.55
C THR A 605 15.43 -8.06 -10.74
N LEU A 606 15.46 -8.54 -11.98
CA LEU A 606 15.95 -9.88 -12.25
C LEU A 606 17.44 -10.02 -11.88
N PRO A 607 17.88 -11.21 -11.45
CA PRO A 607 19.23 -11.39 -10.93
C PRO A 607 20.32 -11.44 -12.01
N THR A 608 19.96 -11.64 -13.27
CA THR A 608 20.91 -11.81 -14.37
C THR A 608 20.42 -11.11 -15.63
N SER A 609 21.35 -10.61 -16.45
CA SER A 609 21.06 -10.27 -17.84
C SER A 609 20.63 -11.52 -18.64
N PRO A 610 20.03 -11.35 -19.83
CA PRO A 610 19.75 -12.47 -20.72
C PRO A 610 21.02 -13.26 -21.09
N PRO A 611 20.94 -14.58 -21.29
CA PRO A 611 21.98 -15.33 -21.99
C PRO A 611 22.23 -14.74 -23.38
N GLU A 612 23.51 -14.56 -23.73
CA GLU A 612 23.90 -13.86 -24.95
C GLU A 612 24.22 -14.83 -26.09
N LYS A 613 24.21 -14.34 -27.33
CA LYS A 613 24.69 -15.07 -28.53
C LYS A 613 24.11 -16.48 -28.70
N LEU A 614 22.81 -16.66 -28.46
CA LEU A 614 22.10 -17.91 -28.74
C LEU A 614 22.24 -18.24 -30.23
N ARG A 615 22.76 -19.43 -30.54
CA ARG A 615 23.00 -19.87 -31.92
C ARG A 615 22.79 -21.37 -32.08
N MET A 616 22.53 -21.78 -33.30
CA MET A 616 22.40 -23.19 -33.69
C MET A 616 23.77 -23.82 -33.94
N VAL A 617 23.96 -25.03 -33.42
CA VAL A 617 25.16 -25.86 -33.61
C VAL A 617 24.91 -26.90 -34.70
N THR A 618 23.82 -27.66 -34.57
CA THR A 618 23.36 -28.65 -35.55
C THR A 618 21.84 -28.68 -35.62
N ALA A 619 21.30 -29.05 -36.79
CA ALA A 619 19.87 -29.24 -37.02
C ALA A 619 19.65 -30.57 -37.77
N ALA A 620 19.18 -31.58 -37.05
CA ALA A 620 18.83 -32.90 -37.54
C ALA A 620 17.30 -33.06 -37.66
N PRO A 621 16.76 -34.15 -38.25
CA PRO A 621 15.32 -34.33 -38.42
C PRO A 621 14.51 -34.30 -37.12
N SER A 622 15.09 -34.78 -36.01
CA SER A 622 14.41 -34.86 -34.70
C SER A 622 15.14 -34.15 -33.56
N VAL A 623 16.27 -33.49 -33.83
CA VAL A 623 17.11 -32.85 -32.81
C VAL A 623 17.65 -31.50 -33.32
N ILE A 624 17.54 -30.45 -32.51
CA ILE A 624 18.25 -29.18 -32.74
C ILE A 624 19.18 -28.94 -31.55
N SER A 625 20.49 -28.83 -31.79
CA SER A 625 21.45 -28.48 -30.76
C SER A 625 21.76 -26.99 -30.79
N VAL A 626 21.64 -26.32 -29.65
CA VAL A 626 21.90 -24.89 -29.49
C VAL A 626 23.01 -24.63 -28.49
N ALA A 627 23.73 -23.53 -28.69
CA ALA A 627 24.74 -23.01 -27.77
C ALA A 627 24.54 -21.51 -27.53
N TRP A 628 24.94 -21.01 -26.37
CA TRP A 628 24.82 -19.60 -25.98
C TRP A 628 26.00 -19.19 -25.09
N MET A 629 26.03 -17.95 -24.64
CA MET A 629 26.98 -17.42 -23.66
C MET A 629 26.28 -17.17 -22.32
N SER A 630 27.02 -17.37 -21.24
CA SER A 630 26.57 -16.96 -19.90
C SER A 630 26.16 -15.48 -19.88
N PRO A 631 25.15 -15.09 -19.08
CA PRO A 631 24.83 -13.68 -18.83
C PRO A 631 26.08 -12.87 -18.46
N SER A 632 26.28 -11.73 -19.13
CA SER A 632 27.38 -10.81 -18.83
C SER A 632 27.23 -10.12 -17.47
N ILE A 633 26.01 -9.95 -16.99
CA ILE A 633 25.69 -9.35 -15.70
C ILE A 633 25.03 -10.41 -14.82
N VAL A 634 25.68 -10.74 -13.72
CA VAL A 634 25.14 -11.60 -12.66
C VAL A 634 25.25 -10.81 -11.35
N ALA A 635 24.14 -10.69 -10.62
CA ALA A 635 24.13 -9.98 -9.36
C ALA A 635 25.12 -10.56 -8.35
N SER A 636 25.70 -9.71 -7.50
CA SER A 636 26.65 -10.12 -6.47
C SER A 636 26.01 -11.16 -5.53
N GLY A 637 26.73 -12.25 -5.27
CA GLY A 637 26.25 -13.36 -4.44
C GLY A 637 25.25 -14.31 -5.12
N VAL A 638 24.96 -14.11 -6.41
CA VAL A 638 24.12 -15.02 -7.20
C VAL A 638 24.99 -15.88 -8.11
N VAL A 639 24.68 -17.18 -8.17
CA VAL A 639 25.35 -18.14 -9.05
C VAL A 639 24.33 -18.78 -10.00
N VAL A 640 24.63 -18.81 -11.30
CA VAL A 640 23.84 -19.52 -12.31
C VAL A 640 24.06 -21.02 -12.15
N LYS A 641 23.00 -21.76 -11.83
CA LYS A 641 23.00 -23.20 -11.57
C LYS A 641 22.78 -24.03 -12.82
N GLU A 642 21.82 -23.64 -13.65
CA GLU A 642 21.45 -24.31 -14.90
C GLU A 642 20.76 -23.31 -15.83
N TYR A 643 20.36 -23.76 -17.02
CA TYR A 643 19.59 -22.95 -17.97
C TYR A 643 18.26 -23.64 -18.27
N LYS A 644 17.25 -22.81 -18.55
CA LYS A 644 15.94 -23.23 -19.05
C LYS A 644 15.88 -22.90 -20.54
N VAL A 645 15.75 -23.93 -21.37
CA VAL A 645 15.59 -23.82 -22.82
C VAL A 645 14.11 -23.96 -23.14
N GLU A 646 13.56 -22.96 -23.82
CA GLU A 646 12.16 -22.93 -24.23
C GLU A 646 12.08 -22.94 -25.76
N TYR A 647 11.18 -23.76 -26.31
CA TYR A 647 10.95 -23.82 -27.76
C TYR A 647 9.48 -24.01 -28.15
N LYS A 648 9.11 -23.51 -29.33
CA LYS A 648 7.77 -23.69 -29.92
C LYS A 648 7.81 -23.73 -31.44
N THR A 649 6.80 -24.31 -32.09
CA THR A 649 6.70 -24.35 -33.55
C THR A 649 6.20 -23.02 -34.13
N VAL A 650 6.76 -22.57 -35.26
CA VAL A 650 6.40 -21.29 -35.92
C VAL A 650 4.94 -21.25 -36.39
N GLU A 651 4.34 -22.40 -36.73
CA GLU A 651 2.94 -22.51 -37.22
C GLU A 651 1.85 -22.37 -36.14
N ALA A 652 2.22 -22.12 -34.88
CA ALA A 652 1.24 -21.90 -33.83
C ALA A 652 0.54 -20.54 -34.03
N GLY A 653 -0.61 -20.55 -34.72
CA GLY A 653 -1.49 -19.38 -34.82
C GLY A 653 -1.95 -18.88 -33.44
N ALA A 654 -2.27 -17.59 -33.38
CA ALA A 654 -2.74 -16.87 -32.19
C ALA A 654 -3.82 -17.67 -31.43
N GLY A 655 -3.42 -18.33 -30.34
CA GLY A 655 -4.29 -19.22 -29.55
C GLY A 655 -3.61 -20.45 -28.94
N LYS A 656 -2.41 -20.87 -29.41
CA LYS A 656 -1.57 -21.90 -28.76
C LYS A 656 -0.13 -21.42 -28.56
N ASP A 657 0.05 -20.37 -27.79
CA ASP A 657 1.36 -19.74 -27.49
C ASP A 657 2.11 -20.37 -26.29
N GLN A 658 1.96 -21.68 -26.07
CA GLN A 658 2.65 -22.33 -24.96
C GLN A 658 4.04 -22.81 -25.40
N TRP A 659 5.07 -22.22 -24.80
CA TRP A 659 6.45 -22.69 -24.92
C TRP A 659 6.61 -24.06 -24.26
N THR A 660 7.35 -24.96 -24.91
CA THR A 660 7.78 -26.23 -24.30
C THR A 660 9.10 -25.96 -23.56
N GLU A 661 9.16 -26.28 -22.27
CA GLU A 661 10.35 -26.05 -21.45
C GLU A 661 11.18 -27.31 -21.23
N LYS A 662 12.51 -27.13 -21.24
CA LYS A 662 13.49 -28.14 -20.88
C LYS A 662 14.58 -27.50 -20.03
N ARG A 663 15.07 -28.24 -19.03
CA ARG A 663 16.14 -27.79 -18.14
C ARG A 663 17.43 -28.53 -18.45
N THR A 664 18.55 -27.82 -18.40
CA THR A 664 19.86 -28.42 -18.68
C THR A 664 20.36 -29.33 -17.56
N GLY A 665 19.81 -29.26 -16.34
CA GLY A 665 20.17 -30.08 -15.18
C GLY A 665 21.51 -29.69 -14.52
N ARG A 666 22.32 -28.91 -15.23
CA ARG A 666 23.66 -28.44 -14.85
C ARG A 666 23.98 -27.13 -15.55
N LYS A 667 24.99 -26.40 -15.07
CA LYS A 667 25.52 -25.22 -15.74
C LYS A 667 26.24 -25.67 -17.02
N THR A 668 25.55 -25.56 -18.15
CA THR A 668 26.11 -25.84 -19.46
C THR A 668 25.52 -24.87 -20.47
N GLU A 669 26.38 -24.28 -21.29
CA GLU A 669 26.05 -23.32 -22.33
C GLU A 669 25.64 -24.01 -23.66
N PHE A 670 25.24 -25.28 -23.58
CA PHE A 670 24.87 -26.12 -24.72
C PHE A 670 23.70 -27.03 -24.35
N TYR A 671 22.75 -27.21 -25.28
CA TYR A 671 21.67 -28.16 -25.08
C TYR A 671 21.14 -28.77 -26.40
N PRO A 672 21.05 -30.12 -26.50
CA PRO A 672 20.36 -30.80 -27.57
C PRO A 672 18.86 -30.91 -27.28
N ILE A 673 18.02 -30.27 -28.11
CA ILE A 673 16.56 -30.33 -28.02
C ILE A 673 16.09 -31.53 -28.85
N GLU A 674 15.72 -32.62 -28.19
CA GLU A 674 15.28 -33.87 -28.81
C GLU A 674 13.74 -33.96 -28.98
N GLY A 675 13.30 -34.87 -29.86
CA GLY A 675 11.87 -35.18 -30.07
C GLY A 675 11.15 -34.19 -30.98
N LEU A 676 11.89 -33.46 -31.81
CA LEU A 676 11.36 -32.49 -32.76
C LEU A 676 10.79 -33.18 -34.01
N LYS A 677 9.90 -32.49 -34.72
CA LYS A 677 9.32 -32.98 -35.98
C LYS A 677 10.24 -32.62 -37.15
N PRO A 678 10.45 -33.52 -38.12
CA PRO A 678 11.19 -33.21 -39.35
C PRO A 678 10.52 -32.09 -40.17
N GLN A 679 11.32 -31.35 -40.94
CA GLN A 679 10.88 -30.22 -41.79
C GLN A 679 10.06 -29.13 -41.08
N LYS A 680 10.32 -28.89 -39.79
CA LYS A 680 9.53 -27.96 -39.00
C LYS A 680 10.38 -26.85 -38.43
N ALA A 681 9.90 -25.62 -38.58
CA ALA A 681 10.50 -24.43 -38.00
C ALA A 681 10.10 -24.28 -36.53
N TYR A 682 11.11 -24.03 -35.69
CA TYR A 682 10.99 -23.81 -34.26
C TYR A 682 11.61 -22.46 -33.88
N ARG A 683 10.98 -21.76 -32.93
CA ARG A 683 11.59 -20.65 -32.20
C ARG A 683 12.11 -21.15 -30.88
N ILE A 684 13.32 -20.73 -30.52
CA ILE A 684 14.04 -21.18 -29.33
C ILE A 684 14.53 -19.96 -28.56
N ARG A 685 14.41 -19.98 -27.23
CA ARG A 685 15.00 -18.98 -26.33
C ARG A 685 15.54 -19.65 -25.08
N VAL A 686 16.51 -19.01 -24.43
CA VAL A 686 17.18 -19.57 -23.26
C VAL A 686 17.15 -18.58 -22.11
N LEU A 687 16.87 -19.06 -20.90
CA LEU A 687 16.88 -18.29 -19.66
C LEU A 687 17.92 -18.87 -18.71
N ALA A 688 18.66 -18.01 -18.02
CA ALA A 688 19.51 -18.44 -16.91
C ALA A 688 18.65 -18.76 -15.68
N MET A 689 19.01 -19.81 -14.95
CA MET A 689 18.39 -20.16 -13.67
C MET A 689 19.43 -20.18 -12.56
N CYS A 690 19.19 -19.38 -11.53
CA CYS A 690 20.09 -19.21 -10.39
C CYS A 690 19.89 -20.29 -9.32
N GLU A 691 20.84 -20.47 -8.41
CA GLU A 691 20.77 -21.47 -7.33
C GLU A 691 19.56 -21.31 -6.41
N ASN A 692 19.14 -20.07 -6.17
CA ASN A 692 17.93 -19.74 -5.41
C ASN A 692 16.62 -19.99 -6.19
N GLY A 693 16.70 -20.54 -7.41
CA GLY A 693 15.57 -20.83 -8.28
C GLY A 693 15.06 -19.63 -9.08
N ALA A 694 15.64 -18.43 -8.93
CA ALA A 694 15.25 -17.25 -9.69
C ALA A 694 15.67 -17.39 -11.18
N LEU A 695 14.82 -16.91 -12.08
CA LEU A 695 15.05 -16.92 -13.53
C LEU A 695 15.46 -15.52 -14.01
N GLY A 696 16.39 -15.48 -14.96
CA GLY A 696 16.74 -14.27 -15.71
C GLY A 696 15.81 -13.98 -16.88
N ASP A 697 16.12 -12.90 -17.60
CA ASP A 697 15.46 -12.58 -18.88
C ASP A 697 15.76 -13.65 -19.96
N PRO A 698 14.83 -13.92 -20.89
CA PRO A 698 15.10 -14.77 -22.04
C PRO A 698 16.06 -14.10 -23.02
N SER A 699 16.92 -14.92 -23.63
CA SER A 699 17.74 -14.53 -24.79
C SER A 699 16.86 -14.05 -25.96
N GLU A 700 17.50 -13.43 -26.97
CA GLU A 700 16.85 -13.23 -28.26
C GLU A 700 16.34 -14.57 -28.83
N GLU A 701 15.18 -14.52 -29.49
CA GLU A 701 14.58 -15.70 -30.10
C GLU A 701 15.38 -16.12 -31.33
N LEU A 702 15.76 -17.40 -31.36
CA LEU A 702 16.42 -18.03 -32.49
C LEU A 702 15.40 -18.87 -33.26
N GLU A 703 15.19 -18.57 -34.54
CA GLU A 703 14.32 -19.35 -35.43
C GLU A 703 15.14 -20.32 -36.29
N VAL A 704 14.87 -21.63 -36.18
CA VAL A 704 15.63 -22.72 -36.83
C VAL A 704 14.67 -23.80 -37.33
N SER A 705 14.95 -24.38 -38.49
CA SER A 705 14.20 -25.51 -39.05
C SER A 705 14.96 -26.83 -38.92
N THR A 706 14.25 -27.90 -38.56
CA THR A 706 14.78 -29.28 -38.64
C THR A 706 14.96 -29.69 -40.10
N SER A 707 15.99 -30.49 -40.37
CA SER A 707 16.35 -30.94 -41.72
C SER A 707 15.47 -32.11 -42.24
N LEU A 708 15.61 -32.41 -43.53
CA LEU A 708 14.83 -33.39 -44.30
C LEU A 708 15.57 -34.71 -44.50
N GLU A 709 16.89 -34.64 -44.57
CA GLU A 709 17.76 -35.77 -44.83
C GLU A 709 18.00 -36.52 -43.52
N GLU A 710 17.65 -37.81 -43.50
CA GLU A 710 18.43 -38.75 -42.70
C GLU A 710 19.84 -38.70 -43.30
N GLU A 711 20.72 -37.83 -42.79
CA GLU A 711 22.14 -38.15 -42.87
C GLU A 711 22.24 -39.55 -42.27
N ASP A 712 22.70 -40.50 -43.11
CA ASP A 712 22.88 -41.91 -42.76
C ASP A 712 23.20 -42.04 -41.28
N GLY A 713 22.51 -42.93 -40.56
CA GLY A 713 22.76 -43.23 -39.16
C GLY A 713 24.16 -43.82 -38.91
N GLY A 714 25.21 -43.08 -39.25
CA GLY A 714 26.56 -43.57 -39.51
C GLY A 714 27.67 -42.55 -39.26
N ASN A 715 27.42 -41.24 -39.12
CA ASN A 715 28.47 -40.34 -38.61
C ASN A 715 28.46 -40.31 -37.07
N ILE A 716 29.22 -41.24 -36.50
CA ILE A 716 29.38 -41.44 -35.06
C ILE A 716 29.86 -40.17 -34.32
N ALA A 717 30.52 -39.22 -35.00
CA ALA A 717 30.87 -37.91 -34.45
C ALA A 717 29.67 -37.16 -33.85
N HIS A 718 28.52 -37.16 -34.53
CA HIS A 718 27.33 -36.44 -34.07
C HIS A 718 26.69 -37.11 -32.84
N GLN A 719 26.81 -38.44 -32.71
CA GLN A 719 26.34 -39.16 -31.51
C GLN A 719 27.21 -38.81 -30.29
N PHE A 720 28.53 -38.72 -30.47
CA PHE A 720 29.43 -38.28 -29.41
C PHE A 720 29.30 -36.79 -29.09
N LEU A 721 28.88 -35.94 -30.04
CA LEU A 721 28.56 -34.53 -29.80
C LEU A 721 27.41 -34.37 -28.80
N GLN A 722 26.37 -35.19 -28.91
CA GLN A 722 25.22 -35.18 -27.98
C GLN A 722 25.59 -35.64 -26.56
N LYS A 723 26.58 -36.53 -26.43
CA LYS A 723 27.07 -37.04 -25.13
C LYS A 723 28.21 -36.20 -24.54
N GLY A 724 28.88 -35.40 -25.37
CA GLY A 724 29.97 -34.52 -24.99
C GLY A 724 29.52 -33.27 -24.25
N TYR A 725 30.48 -32.48 -23.78
CA TYR A 725 30.22 -31.16 -23.23
C TYR A 725 31.17 -30.13 -23.84
N LEU A 726 30.67 -28.92 -24.05
CA LEU A 726 31.44 -27.82 -24.63
C LEU A 726 32.57 -27.42 -23.67
N VAL A 727 33.80 -27.39 -24.17
CA VAL A 727 35.02 -27.02 -23.42
C VAL A 727 35.53 -25.65 -23.85
N GLU A 728 35.52 -25.39 -25.16
CA GLU A 728 35.94 -24.09 -25.69
C GLU A 728 34.88 -23.55 -26.63
N ASP A 729 34.31 -22.40 -26.25
CA ASP A 729 33.46 -21.60 -27.12
C ASP A 729 34.33 -20.79 -28.11
N ARG A 730 34.75 -21.47 -29.17
CA ARG A 730 35.38 -20.88 -30.36
C ARG A 730 34.76 -21.51 -31.61
N GLN A 731 35.05 -20.99 -32.79
CA GLN A 731 34.74 -21.70 -34.03
C GLN A 731 35.99 -22.47 -34.53
N PRO A 732 35.88 -23.75 -34.91
CA PRO A 732 34.80 -24.69 -34.56
C PRO A 732 34.74 -24.94 -33.05
N LEU A 733 33.53 -25.22 -32.54
CA LEU A 733 33.25 -25.45 -31.11
C LEU A 733 34.00 -26.69 -30.63
N VAL A 734 34.65 -26.62 -29.48
CA VAL A 734 35.46 -27.74 -28.99
C VAL A 734 34.73 -28.45 -27.87
N PHE A 735 34.43 -29.73 -28.08
CA PHE A 735 33.75 -30.59 -27.13
C PHE A 735 34.73 -31.59 -26.51
N ALA A 736 34.53 -31.89 -25.24
CA ALA A 736 35.16 -33.02 -24.60
C ALA A 736 34.39 -34.29 -24.90
N LEU A 737 35.13 -35.37 -25.14
CA LEU A 737 34.54 -36.69 -25.21
C LEU A 737 34.19 -37.21 -23.80
N PRO A 738 33.10 -37.97 -23.65
CA PRO A 738 32.68 -38.54 -22.38
C PRO A 738 33.57 -39.74 -22.01
N LEU A 739 34.79 -39.46 -21.58
CA LEU A 739 35.74 -40.48 -21.13
C LEU A 739 35.38 -40.99 -19.73
N GLU A 740 35.36 -42.30 -19.57
CA GLU A 740 35.22 -42.93 -18.25
C GLU A 740 36.61 -43.29 -17.71
N LYS A 741 36.92 -42.89 -16.47
CA LYS A 741 38.17 -43.30 -15.81
C LYS A 741 38.01 -44.74 -15.32
N VAL A 742 38.92 -45.63 -15.74
CA VAL A 742 38.93 -47.02 -15.28
C VAL A 742 39.48 -47.06 -13.83
N PRO A 743 38.80 -47.70 -12.86
CA PRO A 743 39.30 -47.81 -11.49
C PRO A 743 40.61 -48.60 -11.42
N SER A 744 41.62 -48.10 -10.70
CA SER A 744 42.92 -48.77 -10.50
C SER A 744 43.04 -49.36 -9.09
N ASP A 745 43.46 -50.63 -8.96
CA ASP A 745 43.87 -51.21 -7.68
C ASP A 745 45.09 -50.48 -7.09
N ALA A 746 45.23 -50.46 -5.77
CA ALA A 746 46.17 -49.62 -4.98
C ALA A 746 47.69 -49.82 -5.25
N SER A 747 48.07 -50.55 -6.30
CA SER A 747 49.45 -50.77 -6.75
C SER A 747 49.73 -50.28 -8.18
N ASN A 748 48.79 -49.56 -8.81
CA ASN A 748 48.94 -49.02 -10.16
C ASN A 748 49.13 -47.49 -10.15
N SER A 749 50.21 -47.00 -10.76
CA SER A 749 50.53 -45.56 -10.88
C SER A 749 50.03 -44.88 -12.17
N CYS A 750 49.32 -45.60 -13.05
CA CYS A 750 48.92 -45.10 -14.38
C CYS A 750 47.41 -44.79 -14.48
N LEU A 751 47.06 -43.79 -15.31
CA LEU A 751 45.70 -43.33 -15.57
C LEU A 751 45.17 -43.88 -16.89
N THR A 752 44.12 -44.71 -16.82
CA THR A 752 43.45 -45.26 -17.99
C THR A 752 42.06 -44.65 -18.16
N TYR A 753 41.79 -44.15 -19.37
CA TYR A 753 40.51 -43.57 -19.78
C TYR A 753 39.92 -44.36 -20.94
N GLN A 754 38.64 -44.72 -20.87
CA GLN A 754 37.95 -45.45 -21.92
C GLN A 754 36.88 -44.59 -22.60
N LEU A 755 36.76 -44.72 -23.92
CA LEU A 755 35.69 -44.17 -24.75
C LEU A 755 34.91 -45.33 -25.38
N GLY A 756 33.59 -45.35 -25.16
CA GLY A 756 32.74 -46.46 -25.60
C GLY A 756 32.87 -47.70 -24.71
N LYS A 757 32.09 -48.75 -24.99
CA LYS A 757 32.10 -50.00 -24.22
C LYS A 757 33.04 -51.03 -24.82
N GLU A 758 33.75 -51.78 -23.97
CA GLU A 758 34.66 -52.85 -24.39
C GLU A 758 33.91 -53.91 -25.22
N ASN A 759 34.51 -54.28 -26.35
CA ASN A 759 34.04 -55.38 -27.20
C ASN A 759 35.18 -56.40 -27.40
N PRO A 760 35.17 -57.54 -26.68
CA PRO A 760 36.25 -58.52 -26.75
C PRO A 760 36.32 -59.29 -28.08
N GLU A 761 35.31 -59.17 -28.96
CA GLU A 761 35.32 -59.81 -30.29
C GLU A 761 36.14 -59.04 -31.33
N VAL A 762 36.54 -57.80 -31.02
CA VAL A 762 37.28 -56.92 -31.93
C VAL A 762 38.72 -56.80 -31.44
N PRO A 763 39.73 -56.93 -32.32
CA PRO A 763 41.12 -56.78 -31.91
C PRO A 763 41.37 -55.39 -31.31
N ASN A 764 42.18 -55.33 -30.26
CA ASN A 764 42.69 -54.07 -29.70
C ASN A 764 44.11 -53.84 -30.22
N LYS A 765 44.34 -52.69 -30.85
CA LYS A 765 45.65 -52.24 -31.30
C LYS A 765 46.24 -51.29 -30.28
N VAL A 766 47.51 -51.47 -29.93
CA VAL A 766 48.18 -50.69 -28.90
C VAL A 766 49.30 -49.86 -29.53
N ILE A 767 49.24 -48.55 -29.34
CA ILE A 767 50.29 -47.63 -29.77
C ILE A 767 50.90 -46.87 -28.61
N LEU A 768 52.20 -46.62 -28.69
CA LEU A 768 52.97 -45.88 -27.71
C LEU A 768 53.50 -44.59 -28.33
N VAL A 769 53.01 -43.44 -27.87
CA VAL A 769 53.31 -42.12 -28.47
C VAL A 769 54.37 -41.40 -27.65
N MET A 770 55.54 -41.21 -28.24
CA MET A 770 56.71 -40.61 -27.60
C MET A 770 57.29 -39.43 -28.38
N GLY A 771 57.96 -38.52 -27.69
CA GLY A 771 58.64 -37.39 -28.32
C GLY A 771 58.96 -36.28 -27.32
N ALA A 772 59.82 -35.35 -27.71
CA ALA A 772 60.23 -34.24 -26.85
C ALA A 772 59.06 -33.37 -26.37
N THR A 773 59.21 -32.68 -25.25
CA THR A 773 58.22 -31.69 -24.80
C THR A 773 57.99 -30.64 -25.88
N GLY A 774 56.73 -30.31 -26.15
CA GLY A 774 56.35 -29.34 -27.19
C GLY A 774 56.34 -29.88 -28.63
N CYS A 775 56.69 -31.15 -28.91
CA CYS A 775 56.69 -31.68 -30.28
C CYS A 775 55.29 -31.88 -30.90
N GLY A 776 54.21 -31.61 -30.16
CA GLY A 776 52.84 -31.66 -30.66
C GLY A 776 52.08 -32.96 -30.43
N LYS A 777 52.55 -33.85 -29.53
CA LYS A 777 51.92 -35.16 -29.21
C LYS A 777 50.44 -35.06 -28.91
N THR A 778 50.04 -34.24 -27.93
CA THR A 778 48.64 -34.07 -27.52
C THR A 778 47.77 -33.55 -28.65
N THR A 779 48.30 -32.65 -29.50
CA THR A 779 47.55 -32.14 -30.66
C THR A 779 47.40 -33.20 -31.75
N LEU A 780 48.41 -34.05 -31.93
CA LEU A 780 48.35 -35.20 -32.84
C LEU A 780 47.31 -36.22 -32.39
N ILE A 781 47.27 -36.55 -31.09
CA ILE A 781 46.27 -37.45 -30.50
C ILE A 781 44.86 -36.86 -30.67
N ASN A 782 44.69 -35.55 -30.44
CA ASN A 782 43.42 -34.88 -30.72
C ASN A 782 43.05 -34.90 -32.22
N GLY A 783 44.03 -34.80 -33.13
CA GLY A 783 43.80 -34.99 -34.56
C GLY A 783 43.36 -36.41 -34.90
N MET A 784 44.01 -37.40 -34.28
CA MET A 784 43.72 -38.83 -34.43
C MET A 784 42.31 -39.17 -33.99
N ILE A 785 41.86 -38.67 -32.83
CA ILE A 785 40.49 -38.95 -32.36
C ILE A 785 39.42 -38.28 -33.24
N ASN A 786 39.65 -37.06 -33.73
CA ASN A 786 38.70 -36.40 -34.65
C ASN A 786 38.58 -37.18 -35.97
N TYR A 787 39.70 -37.72 -36.48
CA TYR A 787 39.68 -38.61 -37.64
C TYR A 787 38.91 -39.92 -37.34
N ILE A 788 39.26 -40.61 -36.25
CA ILE A 788 38.64 -41.89 -35.86
C ILE A 788 37.11 -41.76 -35.73
N LEU A 789 36.63 -40.65 -35.16
CA LEU A 789 35.21 -40.37 -35.01
C LEU A 789 34.51 -39.90 -36.30
N GLY A 790 35.24 -39.67 -37.39
CA GLY A 790 34.65 -39.24 -38.67
C GLY A 790 34.28 -37.76 -38.75
N VAL A 791 34.87 -36.91 -37.91
CA VAL A 791 34.66 -35.45 -37.97
C VAL A 791 35.11 -34.92 -39.33
N GLN A 792 34.24 -34.15 -39.97
CA GLN A 792 34.50 -33.56 -41.28
C GLN A 792 35.06 -32.14 -41.15
N TRP A 793 35.71 -31.66 -42.21
CA TRP A 793 36.12 -30.26 -42.27
C TRP A 793 34.89 -29.37 -42.09
N GLU A 794 33.77 -29.76 -42.73
CA GLU A 794 32.42 -29.17 -42.80
C GLU A 794 31.74 -28.99 -41.43
N ASP A 795 32.09 -29.79 -40.42
CA ASP A 795 31.49 -29.71 -39.08
C ASP A 795 31.89 -28.43 -38.34
N ASN A 796 30.94 -27.83 -37.61
CA ASN A 796 31.17 -26.67 -36.77
C ASN A 796 31.69 -27.01 -35.36
N PHE A 797 32.05 -28.28 -35.12
CA PHE A 797 32.56 -28.78 -33.84
C PHE A 797 33.81 -29.67 -34.00
N ARG A 798 34.61 -29.80 -32.94
CA ARG A 798 35.82 -30.64 -32.85
C ARG A 798 35.88 -31.29 -31.47
N PHE A 799 36.55 -32.43 -31.35
CA PHE A 799 36.72 -33.12 -30.08
C PHE A 799 38.10 -32.92 -29.45
N LYS A 800 38.17 -32.94 -28.12
CA LYS A 800 39.39 -33.09 -27.32
C LYS A 800 39.24 -34.21 -26.31
N LEU A 801 40.33 -34.92 -26.04
CA LEU A 801 40.45 -35.81 -24.87
C LEU A 801 40.85 -34.93 -23.66
N LEU A 802 40.05 -34.90 -22.60
CA LEU A 802 40.33 -34.10 -21.41
C LEU A 802 41.11 -34.92 -20.38
N HIS A 803 42.42 -34.69 -20.31
CA HIS A 803 43.26 -35.09 -19.17
C HIS A 803 44.11 -33.93 -18.61
N GLU A 804 43.75 -32.68 -18.90
CA GLU A 804 44.41 -31.51 -18.31
C GLU A 804 43.57 -30.98 -17.14
N THR A 805 43.88 -31.41 -15.92
CA THR A 805 43.41 -30.73 -14.70
C THR A 805 44.10 -29.37 -14.58
N ALA A 806 43.30 -28.31 -14.73
CA ALA A 806 43.55 -26.89 -14.48
C ALA A 806 44.28 -26.07 -15.58
N PRO A 807 43.77 -24.86 -15.92
CA PRO A 807 44.37 -23.97 -16.91
C PRO A 807 45.49 -23.13 -16.28
N LEU A 808 46.73 -23.59 -16.41
CA LEU A 808 47.94 -22.77 -16.19
C LEU A 808 48.85 -22.93 -17.42
N LEU A 809 49.46 -21.84 -17.87
CA LEU A 809 50.35 -21.80 -19.03
C LEU A 809 51.43 -22.89 -18.95
N GLY A 810 51.39 -23.85 -19.88
CA GLY A 810 52.50 -24.79 -20.14
C GLY A 810 52.03 -26.22 -20.37
N SER A 811 52.07 -26.68 -21.62
CA SER A 811 51.84 -28.08 -21.99
C SER A 811 52.89 -28.99 -21.34
N ARG A 812 52.55 -29.61 -20.21
CA ARG A 812 53.34 -30.67 -19.59
C ARG A 812 52.41 -31.80 -19.15
N THR A 813 52.31 -32.85 -19.97
CA THR A 813 51.81 -34.16 -19.55
C THR A 813 52.74 -34.67 -18.44
N SER A 814 52.23 -34.83 -17.21
CA SER A 814 53.05 -35.17 -16.03
C SER A 814 53.12 -36.67 -15.72
N GLU A 815 52.21 -37.48 -16.28
CA GLU A 815 52.07 -38.91 -16.03
C GLU A 815 51.78 -39.67 -17.34
N VAL A 816 52.20 -40.94 -17.42
CA VAL A 816 51.83 -41.83 -18.55
C VAL A 816 50.32 -42.06 -18.50
N THR A 817 49.62 -41.84 -19.61
CA THR A 817 48.16 -41.95 -19.70
C THR A 817 47.74 -42.85 -20.85
N ALA A 818 46.85 -43.82 -20.60
CA ALA A 818 46.31 -44.70 -21.63
C ALA A 818 44.88 -44.31 -22.00
N TYR A 819 44.64 -44.03 -23.28
CA TYR A 819 43.30 -43.79 -23.84
C TYR A 819 42.85 -44.99 -24.65
N VAL A 820 41.83 -45.69 -24.18
CA VAL A 820 41.22 -46.84 -24.84
C VAL A 820 40.00 -46.36 -25.64
N VAL A 821 40.11 -46.36 -26.97
CA VAL A 821 39.00 -46.06 -27.88
C VAL A 821 38.40 -47.39 -28.34
N ASN A 822 37.29 -47.78 -27.73
CA ASN A 822 36.62 -49.04 -28.04
C ASN A 822 35.91 -48.95 -29.40
N TYR A 823 35.97 -50.04 -30.18
CA TYR A 823 35.33 -50.07 -31.49
C TYR A 823 33.81 -49.95 -31.38
N GLU A 824 33.25 -48.99 -32.12
CA GLU A 824 31.82 -48.82 -32.34
C GLU A 824 31.54 -48.72 -33.85
N ARG A 825 30.37 -49.21 -34.28
CA ARG A 825 29.98 -49.17 -35.69
C ARG A 825 29.93 -47.72 -36.19
N GLY A 826 30.79 -47.39 -37.16
CA GLY A 826 30.91 -46.03 -37.72
C GLY A 826 32.27 -45.37 -37.47
N LEU A 827 33.13 -45.93 -36.62
CA LEU A 827 34.53 -45.47 -36.50
C LEU A 827 35.31 -45.73 -37.80
N GLN A 828 36.27 -44.86 -38.11
CA GLN A 828 37.12 -44.98 -39.30
C GLN A 828 38.13 -46.13 -39.22
N CYS A 829 38.36 -46.72 -38.04
CA CYS A 829 39.20 -47.90 -37.83
C CYS A 829 38.36 -49.12 -37.42
N PRO A 830 38.62 -50.32 -37.97
CA PRO A 830 37.84 -51.54 -37.69
C PRO A 830 38.30 -52.29 -36.42
N TYR A 831 38.98 -51.61 -35.50
CA TYR A 831 39.55 -52.18 -34.28
C TYR A 831 39.47 -51.17 -33.13
N SER A 832 39.53 -51.68 -31.90
CA SER A 832 39.73 -50.84 -30.72
C SER A 832 41.18 -50.33 -30.74
N LEU A 833 41.41 -49.09 -30.33
CA LEU A 833 42.74 -48.47 -30.32
C LEU A 833 43.08 -47.98 -28.92
N THR A 834 44.15 -48.51 -28.35
CA THR A 834 44.73 -48.03 -27.10
C THR A 834 45.93 -47.14 -27.40
N ILE A 835 45.83 -45.87 -27.02
CA ILE A 835 46.87 -44.85 -27.22
C ILE A 835 47.53 -44.59 -25.87
N ILE A 836 48.79 -44.97 -25.72
CA ILE A 836 49.60 -44.67 -24.54
C ILE A 836 50.36 -43.37 -24.81
N ASP A 837 49.94 -42.28 -24.17
CA ASP A 837 50.59 -40.98 -24.24
C ASP A 837 51.64 -40.85 -23.13
N THR A 838 52.87 -40.52 -23.50
CA THR A 838 53.97 -40.34 -22.54
C THR A 838 54.27 -38.87 -22.29
N PRO A 839 54.77 -38.50 -21.08
CA PRO A 839 55.41 -37.22 -20.86
C PRO A 839 56.50 -36.91 -21.90
N GLY A 840 56.76 -35.63 -22.14
CA GLY A 840 57.83 -35.21 -23.04
C GLY A 840 59.22 -35.32 -22.40
N PHE A 841 60.20 -35.77 -23.17
CA PHE A 841 61.60 -35.84 -22.76
C PHE A 841 62.28 -34.46 -22.97
N GLU A 842 62.99 -33.94 -21.97
CA GLU A 842 63.72 -32.65 -22.03
C GLU A 842 65.23 -32.88 -21.83
N GLY A 843 65.98 -32.92 -22.92
CA GLY A 843 67.42 -33.25 -22.87
C GLY A 843 68.27 -32.33 -21.96
N THR A 844 69.21 -32.96 -21.23
CA THR A 844 70.36 -32.41 -20.50
C THR A 844 70.13 -31.49 -19.28
N ARG A 845 68.89 -31.14 -18.90
CA ARG A 845 68.64 -30.35 -17.67
C ARG A 845 67.93 -31.08 -16.52
N ASP A 846 67.26 -32.21 -16.75
CA ASP A 846 66.62 -33.02 -15.69
C ASP A 846 66.76 -34.53 -15.94
N ALA A 847 67.93 -35.12 -15.67
CA ALA A 847 68.15 -36.57 -15.76
C ALA A 847 67.21 -37.38 -14.83
N GLU A 848 66.64 -36.72 -13.83
CA GLU A 848 65.68 -37.29 -12.88
C GLU A 848 64.28 -37.47 -13.49
N GLN A 849 63.87 -36.60 -14.42
CA GLN A 849 62.57 -36.70 -15.10
C GLN A 849 62.58 -37.81 -16.16
N ASP A 850 63.65 -37.93 -16.95
CA ASP A 850 63.78 -39.00 -17.95
C ASP A 850 63.79 -40.39 -17.27
N LYS A 851 64.50 -40.52 -16.15
CA LYS A 851 64.50 -41.75 -15.34
C LYS A 851 63.13 -42.05 -14.73
N ARG A 852 62.38 -41.02 -14.31
CA ARG A 852 61.02 -41.16 -13.79
C ARG A 852 60.04 -41.62 -14.86
N VAL A 853 60.17 -41.15 -16.10
CA VAL A 853 59.36 -41.62 -17.24
C VAL A 853 59.69 -43.06 -17.59
N GLU A 854 60.97 -43.45 -17.56
CA GLU A 854 61.39 -44.86 -17.71
C GLU A 854 60.81 -45.75 -16.60
N GLU A 855 60.86 -45.32 -15.33
CA GLU A 855 60.28 -46.04 -14.19
C GLU A 855 58.74 -46.17 -14.32
N GLN A 856 58.04 -45.11 -14.74
CA GLN A 856 56.59 -45.13 -14.97
C GLN A 856 56.19 -46.05 -16.12
N LEU A 857 56.97 -46.10 -17.21
CA LEU A 857 56.74 -47.01 -18.32
C LEU A 857 56.99 -48.47 -17.92
N LEU A 858 58.05 -48.72 -17.15
CA LEU A 858 58.35 -50.06 -16.61
C LEU A 858 57.26 -50.54 -15.65
N GLU A 859 56.78 -49.67 -14.77
CA GLU A 859 55.65 -49.98 -13.88
C GLU A 859 54.38 -50.27 -14.68
N PHE A 860 54.07 -49.43 -15.68
CA PHE A 860 52.91 -49.58 -16.55
C PHE A 860 52.85 -50.95 -17.26
N PHE A 861 53.96 -51.43 -17.82
CA PHE A 861 53.99 -52.73 -18.47
C PHE A 861 54.21 -53.91 -17.49
N SER A 862 54.56 -53.64 -16.23
CA SER A 862 54.88 -54.68 -15.23
C SER A 862 53.69 -55.17 -14.41
N THR A 863 52.55 -54.47 -14.42
CA THR A 863 51.37 -54.82 -13.64
C THR A 863 50.63 -56.02 -14.25
N LEU A 864 50.33 -57.04 -13.43
CA LEU A 864 49.57 -58.21 -13.86
C LEU A 864 48.19 -57.80 -14.40
N GLY A 865 47.88 -58.20 -15.64
CA GLY A 865 46.59 -57.93 -16.29
C GLY A 865 46.52 -56.63 -17.09
N SER A 866 47.65 -55.93 -17.27
CA SER A 866 47.76 -54.75 -18.12
C SER A 866 48.54 -55.06 -19.41
N ILE A 867 48.29 -54.26 -20.46
CA ILE A 867 48.79 -54.35 -21.85
C ILE A 867 50.12 -55.11 -21.99
N ASP A 868 50.10 -56.29 -22.63
CA ASP A 868 51.25 -57.21 -22.74
C ASP A 868 51.95 -57.16 -24.13
N HIS A 869 51.47 -56.32 -25.03
CA HIS A 869 51.97 -56.15 -26.39
C HIS A 869 51.90 -54.70 -26.88
N VAL A 870 52.67 -54.39 -27.92
CA VAL A 870 52.58 -53.13 -28.69
C VAL A 870 52.54 -53.44 -30.17
N ASP A 871 51.70 -52.70 -30.90
CA ASP A 871 51.61 -52.79 -32.37
C ASP A 871 52.48 -51.74 -33.04
N ALA A 872 52.54 -50.51 -32.52
CA ALA A 872 53.41 -49.46 -33.06
C ALA A 872 53.99 -48.53 -31.98
N ILE A 873 55.25 -48.17 -32.15
CA ILE A 873 55.93 -47.12 -31.37
C ILE A 873 55.98 -45.87 -32.24
N CYS A 874 55.28 -44.83 -31.82
CA CYS A 874 55.13 -43.60 -32.56
C CYS A 874 56.11 -42.54 -32.06
N LEU A 875 57.16 -42.25 -32.84
CA LEU A 875 58.10 -41.17 -32.55
C LEU A 875 57.62 -39.86 -33.17
N VAL A 876 57.30 -38.88 -32.32
CA VAL A 876 56.76 -37.60 -32.73
C VAL A 876 57.86 -36.54 -32.82
N ALA A 877 58.09 -36.03 -34.03
CA ALA A 877 59.11 -35.03 -34.34
C ALA A 877 58.51 -33.81 -35.04
N GLN A 878 59.05 -32.60 -34.79
CA GLN A 878 58.61 -31.40 -35.52
C GLN A 878 59.36 -31.27 -36.86
N ALA A 879 58.66 -30.88 -37.92
CA ALA A 879 59.21 -30.80 -39.28
C ALA A 879 60.47 -29.91 -39.41
N PHE A 880 60.55 -28.81 -38.67
CA PHE A 880 61.56 -27.75 -38.82
C PHE A 880 62.75 -27.82 -37.83
N LEU A 881 62.71 -28.69 -36.81
CA LEU A 881 63.79 -28.81 -35.82
C LEU A 881 64.83 -29.85 -36.24
N SER A 882 65.84 -29.45 -37.00
CA SER A 882 66.96 -30.33 -37.40
C SER A 882 67.96 -30.62 -36.27
N HIS A 883 67.99 -29.78 -35.23
CA HIS A 883 68.94 -29.84 -34.09
C HIS A 883 68.50 -30.80 -32.97
N SER A 884 67.35 -31.49 -33.12
CA SER A 884 66.85 -32.45 -32.13
C SER A 884 67.20 -33.91 -32.44
N ALA A 885 67.91 -34.20 -33.52
CA ALA A 885 68.20 -35.59 -33.93
C ALA A 885 69.01 -36.36 -32.87
N ASP A 886 69.96 -35.71 -32.19
CA ASP A 886 70.74 -36.31 -31.09
C ASP A 886 69.90 -36.57 -29.83
N ILE A 887 68.92 -35.72 -29.55
CA ILE A 887 67.99 -35.89 -28.41
C ILE A 887 67.03 -37.03 -28.73
N GLN A 888 66.44 -37.05 -29.94
CA GLN A 888 65.53 -38.12 -30.36
C GLN A 888 66.25 -39.47 -30.41
N LYS A 889 67.51 -39.50 -30.86
CA LYS A 889 68.34 -40.71 -30.81
C LYS A 889 68.63 -41.17 -29.39
N ARG A 890 68.98 -40.27 -28.45
CA ARG A 890 69.20 -40.63 -27.04
C ARG A 890 67.93 -41.13 -26.34
N THR A 891 66.81 -40.44 -26.52
CA THR A 891 65.49 -40.87 -26.01
C THR A 891 65.15 -42.26 -26.54
N PHE A 892 65.47 -42.51 -27.81
CA PHE A 892 65.22 -43.78 -28.45
C PHE A 892 66.19 -44.88 -27.99
N ASP A 893 67.47 -44.58 -27.82
CA ASP A 893 68.47 -45.53 -27.32
C ASP A 893 68.17 -45.93 -25.86
N SER A 894 67.72 -45.01 -25.02
CA SER A 894 67.30 -45.32 -23.65
C SER A 894 65.99 -46.12 -23.64
N MET A 895 65.05 -45.83 -24.53
CA MET A 895 63.84 -46.64 -24.72
C MET A 895 64.16 -48.08 -25.19
N LEU A 896 65.02 -48.27 -26.19
CA LEU A 896 65.43 -49.61 -26.63
C LEU A 896 66.14 -50.39 -25.53
N SER A 897 66.75 -49.69 -24.57
CA SER A 897 67.32 -50.33 -23.37
C SER A 897 66.24 -50.86 -22.42
N VAL A 898 65.08 -50.21 -22.37
CA VAL A 898 63.94 -50.56 -21.52
C VAL A 898 63.01 -51.60 -22.17
N LEU A 899 62.74 -51.48 -23.47
CA LEU A 899 61.72 -52.27 -24.16
C LEU A 899 62.30 -53.38 -25.05
N GLY A 900 63.62 -53.42 -25.23
CA GLY A 900 64.33 -54.46 -25.97
C GLY A 900 64.64 -54.08 -27.42
N LYS A 901 65.72 -54.67 -27.95
CA LYS A 901 66.27 -54.33 -29.29
C LYS A 901 65.43 -54.86 -30.46
N ASP A 902 64.46 -55.72 -30.21
CA ASP A 902 63.64 -56.41 -31.23
C ASP A 902 62.44 -55.58 -31.70
N LEU A 903 62.19 -54.42 -31.09
CA LEU A 903 61.05 -53.55 -31.40
C LEU A 903 61.32 -52.54 -32.52
N LYS A 904 62.51 -52.59 -33.11
CA LYS A 904 62.96 -51.67 -34.17
C LYS A 904 62.06 -51.65 -35.39
N ASP A 905 61.45 -52.78 -35.72
CA ASP A 905 60.60 -52.93 -36.92
C ASP A 905 59.18 -52.39 -36.72
N ASN A 906 58.81 -51.98 -35.50
CA ASN A 906 57.50 -51.42 -35.15
C ASN A 906 57.55 -49.90 -34.91
N VAL A 907 58.70 -49.25 -35.15
CA VAL A 907 58.90 -47.81 -34.89
C VAL A 907 58.47 -47.00 -36.10
N GLN A 908 57.48 -46.13 -35.92
CA GLN A 908 56.95 -45.26 -36.96
C GLN A 908 57.20 -43.78 -36.63
N LEU A 909 57.61 -42.99 -37.63
CA LEU A 909 57.91 -41.58 -37.44
C LEU A 909 56.68 -40.71 -37.77
N LEU A 910 56.19 -39.94 -36.79
CA LEU A 910 55.08 -39.00 -36.96
C LEU A 910 55.63 -37.57 -36.95
N ILE A 911 55.59 -36.91 -38.11
CA ILE A 911 56.11 -35.56 -38.29
C ILE A 911 55.00 -34.55 -38.16
N THR A 912 55.10 -33.71 -37.13
CA THR A 912 54.15 -32.65 -36.82
C THR A 912 54.61 -31.32 -37.44
N PHE A 913 53.68 -30.40 -37.63
CA PHE A 913 53.92 -29.11 -38.29
C PHE A 913 54.48 -29.24 -39.72
N ALA A 914 54.19 -30.36 -40.39
CA ALA A 914 54.61 -30.58 -41.77
C ALA A 914 53.88 -29.63 -42.73
N ASP A 915 54.61 -29.12 -43.72
CA ASP A 915 54.06 -28.48 -44.89
C ASP A 915 54.14 -29.44 -46.09
N GLY A 916 53.73 -28.98 -47.28
CA GLY A 916 53.77 -29.80 -48.50
C GLY A 916 55.19 -30.15 -48.98
N ALA A 917 56.23 -29.56 -48.39
CA ALA A 917 57.62 -29.83 -48.74
C ALA A 917 58.20 -31.02 -47.94
N THR A 918 59.40 -31.46 -48.30
CA THR A 918 60.13 -32.50 -47.56
C THR A 918 60.67 -31.92 -46.25
N PRO A 919 60.25 -32.43 -45.06
CA PRO A 919 60.68 -31.90 -43.77
C PRO A 919 62.20 -31.99 -43.55
N PRO A 920 62.89 -30.90 -43.16
CA PRO A 920 64.32 -30.92 -42.82
C PRO A 920 64.71 -31.95 -41.75
N VAL A 921 63.79 -32.26 -40.83
CA VAL A 921 64.01 -33.28 -39.79
C VAL A 921 64.23 -34.68 -40.37
N LEU A 922 63.66 -35.01 -41.55
CA LEU A 922 63.85 -36.32 -42.17
C LEU A 922 65.31 -36.61 -42.53
N GLU A 923 66.01 -35.61 -43.07
CA GLU A 923 67.43 -35.76 -43.42
C GLU A 923 68.31 -35.88 -42.17
N ALA A 924 68.03 -35.07 -41.13
CA ALA A 924 68.73 -35.17 -39.85
C ALA A 924 68.53 -36.54 -39.16
N LEU A 925 67.34 -37.14 -39.29
CA LEU A 925 67.05 -38.46 -38.73
C LEU A 925 67.66 -39.61 -39.55
N LYS A 926 67.77 -39.45 -40.88
CA LYS A 926 68.54 -40.37 -41.73
C LYS A 926 70.02 -40.39 -41.32
N GLU A 927 70.63 -39.23 -41.08
CA GLU A 927 72.02 -39.13 -40.58
C GLU A 927 72.20 -39.77 -39.20
N ALA A 928 71.18 -39.66 -38.32
CA ALA A 928 71.19 -40.25 -36.98
C ALA A 928 71.12 -41.80 -36.97
N LYS A 929 70.77 -42.45 -38.09
CA LYS A 929 70.58 -43.91 -38.23
C LYS A 929 69.56 -44.49 -37.25
N LEU A 930 68.42 -43.81 -37.09
CA LEU A 930 67.31 -44.35 -36.30
C LEU A 930 66.75 -45.61 -36.97
N PRO A 931 66.47 -46.69 -36.21
CA PRO A 931 65.83 -47.88 -36.73
C PRO A 931 64.33 -47.60 -36.81
N LEU A 932 63.91 -47.19 -38.01
CA LEU A 932 62.52 -46.95 -38.37
C LEU A 932 62.00 -48.16 -39.14
N ALA A 933 60.74 -48.51 -38.93
CA ALA A 933 60.02 -49.46 -39.75
C ALA A 933 60.12 -49.05 -41.23
N GLN A 934 60.39 -50.01 -42.10
CA GLN A 934 60.56 -49.77 -43.53
C GLN A 934 59.35 -50.31 -44.29
N ASP A 935 58.96 -49.63 -45.37
CA ASP A 935 58.01 -50.17 -46.33
C ASP A 935 58.65 -51.28 -47.19
N GLU A 936 57.86 -51.90 -48.07
CA GLU A 936 58.32 -52.97 -48.99
C GLU A 936 59.48 -52.54 -49.90
N SER A 937 59.73 -51.23 -50.05
CA SER A 937 60.82 -50.65 -50.85
C SER A 937 62.10 -50.39 -50.04
N GLY A 938 62.09 -50.66 -48.73
CA GLY A 938 63.18 -50.35 -47.81
C GLY A 938 63.21 -48.89 -47.36
N THR A 939 62.14 -48.11 -47.61
CA THR A 939 62.06 -46.70 -47.23
C THR A 939 61.46 -46.55 -45.83
N PRO A 940 62.04 -45.74 -44.93
CA PRO A 940 61.46 -45.49 -43.60
C PRO A 940 60.04 -44.94 -43.64
N LEU A 941 59.12 -45.61 -42.94
CA LEU A 941 57.73 -45.20 -42.75
C LEU A 941 57.67 -43.91 -41.93
N HIS A 942 57.15 -42.85 -42.56
CA HIS A 942 56.92 -41.58 -41.91
C HIS A 942 55.60 -40.97 -42.37
N PHE A 943 54.89 -40.33 -41.44
CA PHE A 943 53.57 -39.75 -41.64
C PHE A 943 53.62 -38.25 -41.32
N ARG A 944 52.92 -37.43 -42.10
CA ARG A 944 53.02 -35.96 -42.05
C ARG A 944 51.70 -35.37 -41.60
N PHE A 945 51.76 -34.61 -40.51
CA PHE A 945 50.59 -33.99 -39.89
C PHE A 945 50.76 -32.49 -39.75
N ASN A 946 49.73 -31.75 -40.16
CA ASN A 946 49.67 -30.31 -39.99
C ASN A 946 48.57 -29.93 -39.02
N HIS A 947 48.96 -29.82 -37.75
CA HIS A 947 48.07 -29.50 -36.64
C HIS A 947 47.43 -28.11 -36.71
N SER A 948 47.95 -27.21 -37.56
CA SER A 948 47.42 -25.86 -37.66
C SER A 948 45.94 -25.84 -38.03
N ALA A 949 45.45 -26.83 -38.79
CA ALA A 949 44.08 -26.90 -39.30
C ALA A 949 43.02 -27.40 -38.30
N LEU A 950 43.43 -28.07 -37.21
CA LEU A 950 42.50 -28.80 -36.35
C LEU A 950 41.47 -27.89 -35.67
N PHE A 951 41.87 -26.66 -35.32
CA PHE A 951 41.07 -25.73 -34.53
C PHE A 951 40.98 -24.32 -35.15
N VAL A 952 41.11 -24.21 -36.47
CA VAL A 952 41.07 -22.90 -37.18
C VAL A 952 39.63 -22.40 -37.30
N PRO A 953 39.35 -21.15 -36.91
CA PRO A 953 38.07 -20.50 -37.17
C PRO A 953 37.80 -20.29 -38.65
N ARG A 954 36.56 -20.51 -39.07
CA ARG A 954 36.12 -20.32 -40.46
C ARG A 954 35.91 -18.87 -40.87
N GLU A 955 35.87 -17.95 -39.92
CA GLU A 955 35.30 -16.60 -40.06
C GLU A 955 36.06 -15.62 -40.97
N TYR A 956 37.13 -16.04 -41.65
CA TYR A 956 37.79 -15.21 -42.67
C TYR A 956 37.64 -15.84 -44.06
N GLY A 957 36.61 -15.43 -44.79
CA GLY A 957 36.48 -15.67 -46.23
C GLY A 957 37.68 -15.08 -46.98
N GLY A 958 38.74 -15.87 -47.16
CA GLY A 958 39.99 -15.48 -47.79
C GLY A 958 40.97 -16.64 -47.91
N ARG A 959 42.09 -16.45 -48.63
CA ARG A 959 43.10 -17.48 -48.97
C ARG A 959 43.58 -18.36 -47.79
N ARG A 960 43.45 -17.89 -46.53
CA ARG A 960 43.79 -18.65 -45.31
C ARG A 960 42.91 -19.90 -45.09
N ASN A 961 41.62 -19.87 -45.43
CA ASN A 961 40.75 -21.06 -45.31
C ASN A 961 41.13 -22.16 -46.31
N ALA A 962 41.68 -21.79 -47.48
CA ALA A 962 42.14 -22.77 -48.46
C ALA A 962 43.37 -23.55 -47.96
N ALA A 963 44.34 -22.85 -47.35
CA ALA A 963 45.51 -23.49 -46.75
C ALA A 963 45.14 -24.41 -45.58
N ALA A 964 44.25 -23.96 -44.69
CA ALA A 964 43.77 -24.78 -43.58
C ALA A 964 42.97 -26.01 -44.06
N LYS A 965 42.12 -25.87 -45.09
CA LYS A 965 41.40 -27.00 -45.71
C LYS A 965 42.36 -27.99 -46.37
N MET A 966 43.42 -27.52 -47.02
CA MET A 966 44.47 -28.38 -47.57
C MET A 966 45.25 -29.12 -46.47
N SER A 967 45.63 -28.42 -45.38
CA SER A 967 46.29 -29.02 -44.22
C SER A 967 45.41 -30.04 -43.49
N TRP A 968 44.10 -29.80 -43.41
CA TRP A 968 43.12 -30.79 -42.91
C TRP A 968 43.12 -32.04 -43.78
N LYS A 969 42.94 -31.87 -45.10
CA LYS A 969 42.92 -32.98 -46.06
C LYS A 969 44.21 -33.81 -46.01
N MET A 970 45.37 -33.15 -46.01
CA MET A 970 46.68 -33.81 -45.88
C MET A 970 46.77 -34.63 -44.58
N SER A 971 46.35 -34.04 -43.45
CA SER A 971 46.40 -34.73 -42.16
C SER A 971 45.42 -35.90 -42.08
N THR A 972 44.24 -35.77 -42.69
CA THR A 972 43.22 -36.85 -42.81
C THR A 972 43.75 -38.01 -43.66
N GLU A 973 44.34 -37.73 -44.83
CA GLU A 973 44.96 -38.77 -45.68
C GLU A 973 46.14 -39.44 -44.97
N SER A 974 47.04 -38.65 -44.36
CA SER A 974 48.18 -39.21 -43.62
C SER A 974 47.76 -40.02 -42.38
N MET A 975 46.62 -39.71 -41.75
CA MET A 975 46.08 -40.49 -40.63
C MET A 975 45.51 -41.81 -41.09
N LYS A 976 44.84 -41.83 -42.25
CA LYS A 976 44.38 -43.05 -42.90
C LYS A 976 45.55 -43.98 -43.19
N ASP A 977 46.59 -43.47 -43.85
CA ASP A 977 47.78 -44.25 -44.20
C ASP A 977 48.49 -44.78 -42.95
N PHE A 978 48.58 -43.95 -41.89
CA PHE A 978 49.14 -44.36 -40.60
C PHE A 978 48.35 -45.51 -39.97
N LEU A 979 47.03 -45.43 -39.86
CA LEU A 979 46.22 -46.50 -39.28
C LEU A 979 46.21 -47.76 -40.17
N ASP A 980 46.20 -47.62 -41.50
CA ASP A 980 46.28 -48.75 -42.43
C ASP A 980 47.62 -49.49 -42.35
N SER A 981 48.71 -48.81 -41.98
CA SER A 981 50.03 -49.42 -41.82
C SER A 981 50.08 -50.50 -40.72
N PHE A 982 49.17 -50.46 -39.73
CA PHE A 982 49.11 -51.49 -38.68
C PHE A 982 48.72 -52.88 -39.20
N LYS A 983 48.19 -52.98 -40.43
CA LYS A 983 47.95 -54.26 -41.11
C LYS A 983 49.26 -54.96 -41.50
N MET A 984 50.34 -54.19 -41.66
CA MET A 984 51.64 -54.67 -42.15
C MET A 984 52.67 -54.85 -41.02
N LEU A 985 52.37 -54.39 -39.80
CA LEU A 985 53.24 -54.55 -38.63
C LEU A 985 52.90 -55.82 -37.85
N GLU A 986 53.92 -56.59 -37.47
CA GLU A 986 53.75 -57.72 -36.55
C GLU A 986 53.61 -57.22 -35.10
N THR A 987 52.57 -57.64 -34.39
CA THR A 987 52.42 -57.37 -32.95
C THR A 987 53.59 -57.98 -32.15
N LYS A 988 54.24 -57.19 -31.30
CA LYS A 988 55.37 -57.64 -30.47
C LYS A 988 54.96 -57.66 -28.98
N SER A 989 55.31 -58.75 -28.29
CA SER A 989 55.00 -58.95 -26.86
C SER A 989 56.19 -58.57 -25.97
N PHE A 990 55.91 -58.00 -24.78
CA PHE A 990 56.93 -57.54 -23.83
C PHE A 990 57.36 -58.59 -22.78
N THR A 991 56.75 -59.78 -22.79
CA THR A 991 56.81 -60.75 -21.68
C THR A 991 58.23 -61.24 -21.34
N LEU A 992 59.09 -61.49 -22.32
CA LEU A 992 60.47 -62.00 -22.12
C LEU A 992 61.48 -60.92 -21.69
N THR A 993 61.27 -59.66 -22.10
CA THR A 993 62.21 -58.55 -21.84
C THR A 993 62.05 -57.98 -20.42
N LEU A 994 60.82 -57.97 -19.89
CA LEU A 994 60.50 -57.46 -18.55
C LEU A 994 60.94 -58.40 -17.42
N GLU A 995 60.99 -59.71 -17.65
CA GLU A 995 61.49 -60.68 -16.66
C GLU A 995 63.00 -60.51 -16.39
N VAL A 996 63.79 -60.20 -17.43
CA VAL A 996 65.25 -59.99 -17.33
C VAL A 996 65.60 -58.70 -16.59
N LEU A 997 64.81 -57.63 -16.78
CA LEU A 997 65.01 -56.34 -16.12
C LEU A 997 64.62 -56.37 -14.63
N LYS A 998 63.57 -57.13 -14.26
CA LYS A 998 63.17 -57.37 -12.85
C LYS A 998 64.26 -58.08 -12.03
N GLU A 999 65.12 -58.88 -12.67
CA GLU A 999 66.22 -59.60 -12.02
C GLU A 999 67.46 -58.72 -11.78
N HIS A 1000 67.72 -57.75 -12.68
CA HIS A 1000 68.83 -56.80 -12.55
C HIS A 1000 68.56 -55.72 -11.48
N GLN A 1001 67.30 -55.27 -11.34
CA GLN A 1001 66.89 -54.28 -10.33
C GLN A 1001 66.96 -54.81 -8.88
N LYS A 1002 66.76 -56.12 -8.66
CA LYS A 1002 66.89 -56.74 -7.32
C LYS A 1002 68.30 -56.64 -6.73
N ARG A 1003 69.35 -56.44 -7.53
CA ARG A 1003 70.74 -56.29 -7.06
C ARG A 1003 71.13 -54.86 -6.67
N GLU A 1004 70.46 -53.82 -7.18
CA GLU A 1004 70.75 -52.41 -6.82
C GLU A 1004 70.00 -51.91 -5.58
N VAL A 1005 68.94 -52.59 -5.14
CA VAL A 1005 68.07 -52.14 -4.02
C VAL A 1005 68.70 -52.36 -2.63
N ALA A 1006 69.81 -53.09 -2.51
CA ALA A 1006 70.42 -53.47 -1.23
C ALA A 1006 71.24 -52.36 -0.49
N LEU A 1007 71.22 -51.11 -0.95
CA LEU A 1007 72.10 -50.03 -0.45
C LEU A 1007 71.39 -48.67 -0.18
N ARG A 1008 70.11 -48.67 0.22
CA ARG A 1008 69.37 -47.43 0.54
C ARG A 1008 69.44 -47.03 2.03
N ARG A 1009 69.59 -45.72 2.29
CA ARG A 1009 69.53 -45.09 3.62
C ARG A 1009 68.12 -45.22 4.24
N PRO A 1010 67.98 -45.50 5.56
CA PRO A 1010 66.67 -45.47 6.22
C PRO A 1010 66.16 -44.02 6.40
N ALA A 1011 64.84 -43.83 6.43
CA ALA A 1011 64.22 -42.54 6.70
C ALA A 1011 64.48 -42.09 8.16
N PRO A 1012 64.59 -40.79 8.48
CA PRO A 1012 64.86 -40.33 9.84
C PRO A 1012 63.75 -40.71 10.86
N PRO A 1013 64.08 -40.84 12.16
CA PRO A 1013 63.12 -41.27 13.17
C PRO A 1013 62.24 -40.09 13.60
N LYS A 1014 60.96 -40.32 13.88
CA LYS A 1014 60.05 -39.25 14.31
C LYS A 1014 60.11 -39.09 15.83
N VAL A 1015 60.48 -37.90 16.29
CA VAL A 1015 60.63 -37.58 17.73
C VAL A 1015 59.58 -36.55 18.14
N GLU A 1016 58.72 -36.90 19.11
CA GLU A 1016 57.62 -36.04 19.56
C GLU A 1016 57.61 -35.90 21.10
N PRO A 1017 57.42 -34.69 21.66
CA PRO A 1017 57.29 -34.49 23.10
C PRO A 1017 55.89 -34.92 23.56
N VAL A 1018 55.82 -35.72 24.64
CA VAL A 1018 54.54 -36.29 25.10
C VAL A 1018 54.09 -35.70 26.44
N GLN A 1019 55.03 -35.40 27.34
CA GLN A 1019 54.81 -34.72 28.63
C GLN A 1019 56.05 -33.86 28.97
N PRO A 1020 55.98 -32.90 29.92
CA PRO A 1020 57.18 -32.19 30.40
C PRO A 1020 58.20 -33.24 30.88
N ASN A 1021 59.39 -33.26 30.28
CA ASN A 1021 60.51 -34.18 30.55
C ASN A 1021 60.47 -35.58 29.91
N SER A 1022 59.50 -35.91 29.05
CA SER A 1022 59.49 -37.21 28.34
C SER A 1022 59.31 -37.09 26.82
N PHE A 1023 60.08 -37.91 26.11
CA PHE A 1023 60.09 -37.96 24.65
C PHE A 1023 59.71 -39.36 24.17
N GLN A 1024 58.94 -39.40 23.07
CA GLN A 1024 58.63 -40.64 22.38
C GLN A 1024 59.33 -40.66 21.02
N ILE A 1025 60.20 -41.64 20.82
CA ILE A 1025 60.81 -41.91 19.52
C ILE A 1025 60.02 -43.00 18.83
N THR A 1026 59.53 -42.68 17.64
CA THR A 1026 58.81 -43.61 16.77
C THR A 1026 59.64 -43.83 15.52
N ILE A 1027 60.13 -45.06 15.36
CA ILE A 1027 60.84 -45.52 14.18
C ILE A 1027 59.82 -46.30 13.35
N ASN A 1028 59.50 -45.80 12.16
CA ASN A 1028 58.61 -46.51 11.24
C ASN A 1028 59.47 -47.43 10.37
N PRO A 1029 59.46 -48.76 10.58
CA PRO A 1029 60.10 -49.66 9.64
C PRO A 1029 59.31 -49.59 8.32
N GLY A 1030 59.91 -48.97 7.30
CA GLY A 1030 59.28 -48.87 5.98
C GLY A 1030 58.89 -50.26 5.47
N THR A 1031 57.63 -50.40 5.05
CA THR A 1031 57.06 -51.65 4.54
C THR A 1031 57.60 -51.94 3.13
N GLY A 1032 58.80 -52.51 3.06
CA GLY A 1032 59.38 -52.99 1.81
C GLY A 1032 60.69 -53.77 2.02
N GLY A 1033 60.62 -55.10 1.89
CA GLY A 1033 61.78 -55.95 1.61
C GLY A 1033 62.42 -56.69 2.80
N THR A 1034 62.52 -58.00 2.65
CA THR A 1034 62.97 -59.01 3.63
C THR A 1034 64.46 -58.93 3.96
N ALA A 1035 64.81 -58.34 5.12
CA ALA A 1035 66.02 -58.69 5.87
C ALA A 1035 65.68 -58.63 7.38
N SER A 1036 66.12 -59.62 8.16
CA SER A 1036 65.81 -59.73 9.59
C SER A 1036 66.55 -58.67 10.42
N VAL A 1037 65.90 -57.53 10.62
CA VAL A 1037 66.34 -56.50 11.58
C VAL A 1037 66.10 -57.02 13.00
N SER A 1038 67.14 -57.07 13.83
CA SER A 1038 67.07 -57.62 15.20
C SER A 1038 66.92 -56.54 16.28
N GLY A 1039 67.04 -55.26 15.94
CA GLY A 1039 66.83 -54.13 16.84
C GLY A 1039 67.31 -52.80 16.25
N TYR A 1040 67.20 -51.71 17.01
CA TYR A 1040 67.68 -50.38 16.61
C TYR A 1040 68.62 -49.80 17.68
N GLN A 1041 69.68 -49.13 17.25
CA GLN A 1041 70.55 -48.38 18.14
C GLN A 1041 70.32 -46.88 17.93
N VAL A 1042 70.01 -46.17 19.01
CA VAL A 1042 69.73 -44.73 18.99
C VAL A 1042 70.74 -44.02 19.88
N GLU A 1043 71.24 -42.88 19.43
CA GLU A 1043 72.11 -42.03 20.24
C GLU A 1043 71.58 -40.61 20.29
N TYR A 1044 71.82 -39.93 21.42
CA TYR A 1044 71.48 -38.52 21.58
C TYR A 1044 72.65 -37.70 22.12
N ARG A 1045 72.66 -36.41 21.83
CA ARG A 1045 73.57 -35.43 22.45
C ARG A 1045 72.88 -34.09 22.69
N ILE A 1046 73.44 -33.32 23.62
CA ILE A 1046 73.00 -31.96 23.96
C ILE A 1046 74.11 -31.03 23.50
N ALA A 1047 73.84 -30.15 22.53
CA ALA A 1047 74.87 -29.33 21.88
C ALA A 1047 76.11 -30.16 21.41
N GLU A 1048 77.33 -29.60 21.45
CA GLU A 1048 78.57 -30.23 20.98
C GLU A 1048 79.14 -31.33 21.90
N GLU A 1049 78.38 -31.81 22.90
CA GLU A 1049 78.81 -32.94 23.73
C GLU A 1049 78.91 -34.27 22.95
N ASN A 1050 79.64 -35.24 23.53
CA ASN A 1050 79.76 -36.59 22.99
C ASN A 1050 78.43 -37.34 22.98
N TRP A 1051 78.21 -38.17 21.95
CA TRP A 1051 77.02 -38.99 21.81
C TRP A 1051 76.85 -39.99 22.96
N LYS A 1052 75.65 -40.04 23.54
CA LYS A 1052 75.26 -40.99 24.60
C LYS A 1052 74.28 -42.00 24.01
N GLY A 1053 74.57 -43.30 24.21
CA GLY A 1053 73.81 -44.39 23.61
C GLY A 1053 72.57 -44.82 24.39
N LEU A 1054 71.47 -45.05 23.67
CA LEU A 1054 70.25 -45.72 24.14
C LEU A 1054 70.01 -46.97 23.30
N ARG A 1055 69.92 -48.14 23.94
CA ARG A 1055 69.61 -49.40 23.25
C ARG A 1055 68.12 -49.63 23.24
N ILE A 1056 67.53 -49.85 22.07
CA ILE A 1056 66.08 -49.98 21.92
C ILE A 1056 65.74 -51.27 21.16
N GLU A 1057 64.92 -52.11 21.79
CA GLU A 1057 64.55 -53.43 21.23
C GLU A 1057 63.24 -53.39 20.41
N SER A 1058 62.46 -52.29 20.46
CA SER A 1058 61.17 -52.17 19.76
C SER A 1058 60.99 -50.84 18.98
N PRO A 1059 60.16 -50.80 17.90
CA PRO A 1059 60.05 -49.64 17.00
C PRO A 1059 59.42 -48.38 17.63
N LYS A 1060 58.77 -48.50 18.78
CA LYS A 1060 58.21 -47.39 19.56
C LYS A 1060 58.70 -47.51 20.99
N HIS A 1061 59.50 -46.53 21.43
CA HIS A 1061 60.05 -46.52 22.77
C HIS A 1061 59.95 -45.13 23.39
N ARG A 1062 59.60 -45.08 24.68
CA ARG A 1062 59.52 -43.85 25.47
C ARG A 1062 60.65 -43.82 26.47
N PHE A 1063 61.29 -42.67 26.62
CA PHE A 1063 62.26 -42.45 27.69
C PHE A 1063 62.09 -41.05 28.28
N THR A 1064 62.55 -40.92 29.53
CA THR A 1064 62.46 -39.71 30.33
C THR A 1064 63.88 -39.20 30.56
N LEU A 1065 64.10 -37.90 30.37
CA LEU A 1065 65.41 -37.29 30.62
C LEU A 1065 65.50 -36.78 32.07
N PRO A 1066 66.71 -36.78 32.68
CA PRO A 1066 66.90 -36.22 34.02
C PRO A 1066 66.60 -34.71 34.07
N GLU A 1067 66.07 -34.23 35.20
CA GLU A 1067 65.38 -32.93 35.34
C GLU A 1067 66.25 -31.68 35.09
N ASP A 1068 67.58 -31.80 35.11
CA ASP A 1068 68.50 -30.64 35.13
C ASP A 1068 68.74 -29.98 33.74
N HIS A 1069 68.03 -30.39 32.68
CA HIS A 1069 68.31 -29.97 31.29
C HIS A 1069 67.09 -29.47 30.48
N LEU A 1070 66.11 -28.87 31.16
CA LEU A 1070 64.97 -28.19 30.51
C LEU A 1070 65.44 -26.93 29.73
N ASN A 1071 65.07 -26.83 28.44
CA ASN A 1071 65.38 -25.74 27.46
C ASN A 1071 66.70 -25.81 26.66
N LEU A 1072 67.34 -26.98 26.52
CA LEU A 1072 68.51 -27.16 25.65
C LEU A 1072 68.16 -27.86 24.32
N GLN A 1073 69.01 -27.69 23.30
CA GLN A 1073 68.81 -28.24 21.95
C GLN A 1073 69.42 -29.65 21.85
N TYR A 1074 68.61 -30.64 21.44
CA TYR A 1074 69.00 -32.04 21.34
C TYR A 1074 69.19 -32.48 19.89
N GLN A 1075 70.14 -33.40 19.68
CA GLN A 1075 70.34 -34.07 18.39
C GLN A 1075 70.21 -35.57 18.57
N PHE A 1076 69.60 -36.25 17.59
CA PHE A 1076 69.36 -37.69 17.61
C PHE A 1076 69.84 -38.33 16.32
N ARG A 1077 70.42 -39.52 16.42
CA ARG A 1077 70.76 -40.38 15.29
C ARG A 1077 70.39 -41.82 15.57
N TYR A 1078 70.02 -42.58 14.53
CA TYR A 1078 69.78 -44.01 14.68
C TYR A 1078 70.28 -44.85 13.51
N ALA A 1079 70.52 -46.13 13.80
CA ALA A 1079 70.91 -47.15 12.84
C ALA A 1079 70.18 -48.47 13.14
N ALA A 1080 69.88 -49.23 12.07
CA ALA A 1080 69.29 -50.56 12.18
C ALA A 1080 70.37 -51.60 12.43
N VAL A 1081 70.10 -52.54 13.34
CA VAL A 1081 70.99 -53.66 13.65
C VAL A 1081 70.52 -54.88 12.86
N THR A 1082 71.40 -55.40 11.99
CA THR A 1082 71.14 -56.60 11.18
C THR A 1082 72.15 -57.69 11.52
N GLN A 1083 71.93 -58.94 11.07
CA GLN A 1083 72.83 -60.07 11.33
C GLN A 1083 74.27 -59.89 10.79
N GLN A 1084 74.52 -58.91 9.90
CA GLN A 1084 75.84 -58.62 9.32
C GLN A 1084 76.54 -57.37 9.92
N GLY A 1085 75.89 -56.62 10.81
CA GLY A 1085 76.42 -55.41 11.43
C GLY A 1085 75.42 -54.24 11.48
N LEU A 1086 75.88 -53.08 11.97
CA LEU A 1086 75.09 -51.84 11.99
C LEU A 1086 74.98 -51.23 10.58
N SER A 1087 73.80 -50.75 10.21
CA SER A 1087 73.62 -49.92 9.01
C SER A 1087 74.28 -48.54 9.16
N GLN A 1088 74.38 -47.75 8.07
CA GLN A 1088 74.78 -46.34 8.16
C GLN A 1088 73.81 -45.55 9.05
N TRP A 1089 74.35 -44.58 9.80
CA TRP A 1089 73.59 -43.70 10.69
C TRP A 1089 72.75 -42.71 9.89
N SER A 1090 71.53 -42.47 10.35
CA SER A 1090 70.74 -41.30 9.95
C SER A 1090 71.16 -40.10 10.79
N GLU A 1091 71.56 -38.99 10.17
CA GLU A 1091 71.84 -37.73 10.87
C GLU A 1091 70.67 -36.78 10.63
N GLU A 1092 69.96 -36.39 11.70
CA GLU A 1092 68.99 -35.31 11.63
C GLU A 1092 69.04 -34.47 12.93
N THR A 1093 68.94 -33.14 12.77
CA THR A 1093 69.01 -32.18 13.87
C THR A 1093 67.59 -31.68 14.16
N THR A 1094 67.05 -31.90 15.36
CA THR A 1094 65.66 -31.49 15.68
C THR A 1094 65.65 -30.51 16.86
N CYS A 1095 65.27 -29.26 16.61
CA CYS A 1095 65.10 -28.23 17.64
C CYS A 1095 63.65 -28.21 18.14
N ILE A 1096 63.38 -28.35 19.45
CA ILE A 1096 62.00 -28.31 19.98
C ILE A 1096 61.93 -27.43 21.25
N CYS A 1097 61.20 -26.32 21.18
CA CYS A 1097 60.71 -25.56 22.36
C CYS A 1097 59.24 -25.92 22.62
N PRO A 1098 58.81 -26.19 23.87
CA PRO A 1098 57.41 -26.45 24.17
C PRO A 1098 56.68 -25.13 24.43
N ARG A 1099 55.70 -24.75 23.60
CA ARG A 1099 54.71 -23.72 24.00
C ARG A 1099 53.32 -24.31 24.15
N LEU A 1100 52.83 -24.19 25.38
CA LEU A 1100 51.44 -24.30 25.78
C LEU A 1100 50.57 -23.25 25.06
N LYS A 1101 49.36 -23.69 24.73
CA LYS A 1101 48.05 -23.09 24.41
C LYS A 1101 47.76 -21.56 24.68
N PRO A 1102 46.62 -21.03 24.15
CA PRO A 1102 46.51 -19.83 23.30
C PRO A 1102 46.15 -18.52 24.05
N ALA A 1103 46.12 -17.38 23.35
CA ALA A 1103 45.21 -16.25 23.63
C ALA A 1103 45.07 -15.29 22.43
N GLU A 1104 43.81 -14.89 22.20
CA GLU A 1104 43.23 -13.66 21.61
C GLU A 1104 43.78 -13.01 20.33
#